data_AF-A0A3D2I9H4-F1
#
_entry.id   AF-A0A3D2I9H4-F1
#
_cell.length_a   1.000
_cell.length_b   1.000
_cell.length_c   1.000
_cell.angle_alpha   90.00
_cell.angle_beta   90.00
_cell.angle_gamma   90.00
#
_symmetry.space_group_name_H-M   'P 1'
#
loop_
_entity.id
_entity.type
_entity.pdbx_description
1 polymer ?
#
loop_
_entity_poly.entity_id
_entity_poly.type
_entity_poly.pdbx_seq_one_letter_code
_entity_poly.pdbx_strand_id
1 'polypeptide(L)'
;MKNFSVLRLSFLAILFLPISAYSQVVTFEPSFATQNDTLTLTFDATQGNGELVGFSGDVYLHTGLITDKSSSPSDWKYVQSGWESYPAKLKATPLGNDKWEFKYPSSVREFYNVSAADKAEEITLLFRGTLDGAGAPDKVGRASGGEDIFLELFENEVSVQFLNPGEKSKIVKTNEEIEIEGIGNSPAGNLNLSLKLNGTEVAQTSVSDTVRYVFSAESEGNYRFDLIGDDGAGEEDSTSVTIIVTDGAVMEARPSGLEDGITYGENGTSVILSLFAPGKREVFVVGDFSDWELDFNYQMKKDSLKADSVWFWTEITGLTPGEEYGFQYEIDGSLRIADPYSELVLHPNDDNFISESVFPNLKEYPNGKTTNYVGVLFPGKTPYQWEATGYERPKKEDLVIYQLLVRDFLADHSYSSLIDTLDYVDRLGINAIELLPVSEFDGNESWGYNPSFHLALDKYYGTPDKFREFIDEAHKRGIAIILDVVMNHATGQNSLYRMYEVGSNPYFNTEAKHEFNVFNDFNHQYSGTQYYNKKMIEHWINEYNIDGFRWDLTKGFTQNCSPAGNGCTSSYQQDRVDLLKKYADYQWAADSDFYVIFEHLGTSNEEKQWADYRINEGKGIMLWGKMNQPYNEATMGYTSNSNLYGVLSESRGFQEERLIGYMESHDEQWLMFKNISFGNSSGDYNIRELNTALGRQKLAGAFFFTLPGPKMIWQFGEVGYGY
;
A
#
# COMPACT_ATOMS: atom_id res chain seq x y z
N MET A 1 -60.04 62.62 5.65
CA MET A 1 -59.32 61.63 4.82
C MET A 1 -58.27 60.98 5.73
N LYS A 2 -58.57 59.80 6.30
CA LYS A 2 -58.02 58.48 5.90
C LYS A 2 -56.47 58.48 5.98
N ASN A 3 -55.75 57.67 6.75
CA ASN A 3 -55.95 56.29 7.19
C ASN A 3 -55.02 55.90 8.38
N PHE A 4 -55.41 54.78 9.01
CA PHE A 4 -54.73 53.89 9.96
C PHE A 4 -53.34 53.33 9.51
N SER A 5 -52.51 52.92 10.48
CA SER A 5 -51.81 51.60 10.58
C SER A 5 -50.88 51.61 11.81
N VAL A 6 -51.08 50.84 12.88
CA VAL A 6 -51.00 49.38 13.11
C VAL A 6 -49.56 48.85 13.27
N LEU A 7 -49.25 48.55 14.54
CA LEU A 7 -48.32 47.60 15.13
C LEU A 7 -47.71 46.55 14.17
N ARG A 8 -46.39 46.37 14.19
CA ARG A 8 -45.73 45.14 13.73
C ARG A 8 -44.84 44.58 14.84
N LEU A 9 -45.30 43.45 15.40
CA LEU A 9 -44.47 42.50 16.13
C LEU A 9 -43.44 41.92 15.15
N SER A 10 -42.17 41.96 15.53
CA SER A 10 -41.11 41.21 14.86
C SER A 10 -41.10 39.78 15.42
N PHE A 11 -41.59 38.83 14.63
CA PHE A 11 -41.36 37.40 14.85
C PHE A 11 -39.92 37.09 14.41
N LEU A 12 -39.07 36.69 15.35
CA LEU A 12 -37.75 36.14 15.07
C LEU A 12 -37.97 34.67 14.65
N ALA A 13 -37.85 34.41 13.34
CA ALA A 13 -37.85 33.05 12.82
C ALA A 13 -36.51 32.39 13.16
N ILE A 14 -36.53 31.43 14.09
CA ILE A 14 -35.43 30.50 14.32
C ILE A 14 -35.43 29.56 13.12
N LEU A 15 -34.48 29.77 12.20
CA LEU A 15 -34.16 28.79 11.16
C LEU A 15 -33.49 27.60 11.85
N PHE A 16 -34.21 26.48 11.94
CA PHE A 16 -33.60 25.16 12.08
C PHE A 16 -32.80 24.90 10.78
N LEU A 17 -31.49 25.08 10.84
CA LEU A 17 -30.57 24.47 9.89
C LEU A 17 -30.42 23.00 10.30
N PRO A 18 -30.71 22.01 9.43
CA PRO A 18 -30.33 20.64 9.70
C PRO A 18 -28.81 20.57 9.72
N ILE A 19 -28.25 20.31 10.91
CA ILE A 19 -26.86 19.93 11.07
C ILE A 19 -26.74 18.52 10.48
N SER A 20 -25.93 18.39 9.44
CA SER A 20 -25.63 17.10 8.81
C SER A 20 -24.82 16.25 9.79
N ALA A 21 -25.47 15.35 10.51
CA ALA A 21 -24.81 14.20 11.11
C ALA A 21 -24.42 13.25 9.96
N TYR A 22 -23.13 12.93 9.84
CA TYR A 22 -22.68 11.89 8.93
C TYR A 22 -23.35 10.57 9.33
N SER A 23 -24.05 9.95 8.38
CA SER A 23 -24.98 8.84 8.61
C SER A 23 -24.32 7.53 8.16
N GLN A 24 -24.59 6.45 8.89
CA GLN A 24 -24.32 5.08 8.47
C GLN A 24 -24.88 4.82 7.05
N VAL A 25 -24.13 4.10 6.20
CA VAL A 25 -24.52 3.78 4.81
C VAL A 25 -25.86 3.04 4.73
N VAL A 26 -26.16 2.24 5.74
CA VAL A 26 -27.44 1.58 5.95
C VAL A 26 -27.88 1.82 7.38
N THR A 27 -29.10 2.28 7.56
CA THR A 27 -29.78 2.30 8.86
C THR A 27 -30.84 1.22 8.90
N PHE A 28 -31.17 0.73 10.09
CA PHE A 28 -32.17 -0.32 10.26
C PHE A 28 -33.04 -0.14 11.51
N GLU A 29 -34.28 -0.63 11.42
CA GLU A 29 -35.24 -0.65 12.52
C GLU A 29 -35.80 -2.07 12.74
N PRO A 30 -35.85 -2.56 13.99
CA PRO A 30 -35.43 -1.89 15.23
C PRO A 30 -33.90 -1.77 15.37
N SER A 31 -33.40 -0.77 16.11
CA SER A 31 -31.96 -0.50 16.28
C SER A 31 -31.17 -1.59 17.01
N PHE A 32 -31.86 -2.48 17.72
CA PHE A 32 -31.33 -3.68 18.38
C PHE A 32 -31.99 -4.94 17.82
N ALA A 33 -31.99 -5.07 16.49
CA ALA A 33 -32.64 -6.20 15.84
C ALA A 33 -31.97 -7.51 16.23
N THR A 34 -32.77 -8.45 16.73
CA THR A 34 -32.35 -9.84 16.91
C THR A 34 -32.69 -10.64 15.66
N GLN A 35 -32.13 -11.84 15.55
CA GLN A 35 -32.49 -12.78 14.48
C GLN A 35 -34.00 -13.12 14.41
N ASN A 36 -34.76 -12.87 15.49
CA ASN A 36 -36.19 -13.16 15.56
C ASN A 36 -37.07 -11.96 15.18
N ASP A 37 -36.49 -10.79 14.95
CA ASP A 37 -37.21 -9.59 14.61
C ASP A 37 -37.41 -9.44 13.10
N THR A 38 -38.49 -8.75 12.73
CA THR A 38 -38.68 -8.25 11.36
C THR A 38 -37.93 -6.93 11.21
N LEU A 39 -37.17 -6.79 10.14
CA LEU A 39 -36.24 -5.69 9.94
C LEU A 39 -36.68 -4.78 8.78
N THR A 40 -36.54 -3.47 8.95
CA THR A 40 -36.59 -2.51 7.84
C THR A 40 -35.21 -1.89 7.67
N LEU A 41 -34.65 -1.98 6.46
CA LEU A 41 -33.39 -1.38 6.08
C LEU A 41 -33.63 -0.12 5.25
N THR A 42 -32.85 0.93 5.49
CA THR A 42 -32.76 2.09 4.61
C THR A 42 -31.30 2.30 4.20
N PHE A 43 -31.03 2.21 2.90
CA PHE A 43 -29.72 2.46 2.30
C PHE A 43 -29.66 3.86 1.72
N ASP A 44 -28.56 4.57 2.01
CA ASP A 44 -28.25 5.89 1.48
C ASP A 44 -26.98 5.81 0.62
N ALA A 45 -27.16 5.84 -0.70
CA ALA A 45 -26.03 5.71 -1.63
C ALA A 45 -25.04 6.87 -1.52
N THR A 46 -25.42 8.01 -0.94
CA THR A 46 -24.53 9.15 -0.73
C THR A 46 -23.52 8.94 0.40
N GLN A 47 -23.75 7.94 1.26
CA GLN A 47 -22.91 7.61 2.42
C GLN A 47 -22.02 6.37 2.18
N GLY A 48 -22.16 5.71 1.02
CA GLY A 48 -21.38 4.52 0.64
C GLY A 48 -20.26 4.82 -0.35
N ASN A 49 -19.91 3.85 -1.19
CA ASN A 49 -18.96 4.03 -2.30
C ASN A 49 -19.44 4.98 -3.43
N GLY A 50 -20.65 5.54 -3.32
CA GLY A 50 -21.19 6.52 -4.27
C GLY A 50 -21.64 5.96 -5.62
N GLU A 51 -21.47 4.67 -5.91
CA GLU A 51 -21.74 4.10 -7.23
C GLU A 51 -23.21 4.18 -7.66
N LEU A 52 -24.13 4.12 -6.69
CA LEU A 52 -25.57 4.20 -6.93
C LEU A 52 -26.13 5.62 -6.88
N VAL A 53 -25.30 6.65 -6.65
CA VAL A 53 -25.76 8.05 -6.67
C VAL A 53 -26.23 8.42 -8.07
N GLY A 54 -27.48 8.91 -8.17
CA GLY A 54 -28.12 9.24 -9.45
C GLY A 54 -28.53 8.03 -10.28
N PHE A 55 -28.46 6.80 -9.74
CA PHE A 55 -28.85 5.60 -10.46
C PHE A 55 -30.37 5.54 -10.67
N SER A 56 -30.79 5.29 -11.91
CA SER A 56 -32.21 5.34 -12.32
C SER A 56 -32.85 3.96 -12.56
N GLY A 57 -32.07 2.89 -12.45
CA GLY A 57 -32.54 1.51 -12.60
C GLY A 57 -33.17 0.94 -11.31
N ASP A 58 -33.51 -0.34 -11.36
CA ASP A 58 -33.99 -1.07 -10.20
C ASP A 58 -32.81 -1.49 -9.31
N VAL A 59 -33.01 -1.44 -7.99
CA VAL A 59 -32.00 -1.85 -7.01
C VAL A 59 -32.49 -3.08 -6.25
N TYR A 60 -31.61 -4.08 -6.12
CA TYR A 60 -31.88 -5.34 -5.44
C TYR A 60 -30.84 -5.61 -4.37
N LEU A 61 -31.28 -6.21 -3.26
CA LEU A 61 -30.39 -6.73 -2.23
C LEU A 61 -29.63 -7.96 -2.77
N HIS A 62 -28.31 -7.98 -2.59
CA HIS A 62 -27.53 -9.21 -2.50
C HIS A 62 -27.21 -9.39 -1.03
N THR A 63 -27.65 -10.49 -0.42
CA THR A 63 -27.62 -10.58 1.04
C THR A 63 -27.47 -12.00 1.55
N GLY A 64 -26.75 -12.15 2.65
CA GLY A 64 -26.46 -13.39 3.36
C GLY A 64 -26.30 -13.12 4.86
N LEU A 65 -25.68 -14.07 5.57
CA LEU A 65 -25.42 -13.99 7.00
C LEU A 65 -23.96 -14.37 7.32
N ILE A 66 -23.37 -13.68 8.30
CA ILE A 66 -22.31 -14.26 9.12
C ILE A 66 -22.96 -15.01 10.28
N THR A 67 -22.43 -16.19 10.56
CA THR A 67 -22.94 -17.07 11.60
C THR A 67 -21.79 -17.58 12.47
N ASP A 68 -22.14 -18.23 13.58
CA ASP A 68 -21.20 -18.98 14.42
C ASP A 68 -20.48 -20.16 13.72
N LYS A 69 -20.77 -20.38 12.42
CA LYS A 69 -20.15 -21.36 11.53
C LYS A 69 -19.39 -20.74 10.36
N SER A 70 -19.35 -19.42 10.27
CA SER A 70 -18.54 -18.70 9.28
C SER A 70 -17.07 -18.69 9.71
N SER A 71 -16.15 -18.94 8.78
CA SER A 71 -14.70 -18.93 9.07
C SER A 71 -14.03 -17.57 8.85
N SER A 72 -14.72 -16.63 8.19
CA SER A 72 -14.23 -15.30 7.88
C SER A 72 -15.40 -14.36 7.52
N PRO A 73 -15.18 -13.02 7.49
CA PRO A 73 -16.17 -12.05 7.00
C PRO A 73 -16.59 -12.24 5.52
N SER A 74 -15.80 -12.99 4.74
CA SER A 74 -16.09 -13.36 3.35
C SER A 74 -16.86 -14.68 3.22
N ASP A 75 -16.99 -15.47 4.29
CA ASP A 75 -17.70 -16.75 4.30
C ASP A 75 -19.20 -16.55 4.60
N TRP A 76 -19.89 -15.95 3.64
CA TRP A 76 -21.32 -15.64 3.74
C TRP A 76 -22.14 -16.94 3.65
N LYS A 77 -22.91 -17.21 4.71
CA LYS A 77 -23.90 -18.29 4.73
C LYS A 77 -25.26 -17.77 4.26
N TYR A 78 -26.15 -18.70 3.92
CA TYR A 78 -27.56 -18.41 3.63
C TYR A 78 -27.83 -17.35 2.54
N VAL A 79 -26.91 -17.18 1.58
CA VAL A 79 -27.02 -16.18 0.51
C VAL A 79 -28.31 -16.35 -0.31
N GLN A 80 -29.10 -15.27 -0.44
CA GLN A 80 -30.48 -15.34 -0.95
C GLN A 80 -30.61 -15.31 -2.48
N SER A 81 -29.54 -14.98 -3.21
CA SER A 81 -29.52 -14.96 -4.67
C SER A 81 -28.09 -15.01 -5.21
N GLY A 82 -27.89 -15.63 -6.38
CA GLY A 82 -26.61 -15.54 -7.10
C GLY A 82 -26.33 -14.12 -7.62
N TRP A 83 -25.06 -13.83 -7.90
CA TRP A 83 -24.56 -12.49 -8.26
C TRP A 83 -25.26 -11.85 -9.47
N GLU A 84 -25.69 -12.65 -10.46
CA GLU A 84 -26.37 -12.18 -11.68
C GLU A 84 -27.90 -12.38 -11.64
N SER A 85 -28.46 -12.66 -10.45
CA SER A 85 -29.88 -12.98 -10.26
C SER A 85 -30.61 -11.90 -9.47
N TYR A 86 -31.77 -11.44 -9.96
CA TYR A 86 -32.57 -10.36 -9.36
C TYR A 86 -33.99 -10.82 -8.95
N PRO A 87 -34.15 -11.67 -7.93
CA PRO A 87 -35.47 -12.12 -7.48
C PRO A 87 -36.33 -10.93 -7.01
N ALA A 88 -37.60 -10.89 -7.42
CA ALA A 88 -38.53 -9.83 -7.00
C ALA A 88 -38.65 -9.69 -5.47
N LYS A 89 -38.46 -10.78 -4.71
CA LYS A 89 -38.45 -10.76 -3.24
C LYS A 89 -37.31 -9.94 -2.61
N LEU A 90 -36.26 -9.63 -3.38
CA LEU A 90 -35.09 -8.86 -2.94
C LEU A 90 -35.09 -7.43 -3.50
N LYS A 91 -36.14 -7.02 -4.20
CA LYS A 91 -36.21 -5.69 -4.81
C LYS A 91 -36.39 -4.63 -3.72
N ALA A 92 -35.49 -3.65 -3.68
CA ALA A 92 -35.58 -2.51 -2.78
C ALA A 92 -36.53 -1.44 -3.35
N THR A 93 -37.22 -0.73 -2.46
CA THR A 93 -38.18 0.31 -2.81
C THR A 93 -37.48 1.66 -2.82
N PRO A 94 -37.48 2.42 -3.93
CA PRO A 94 -36.85 3.73 -3.97
C PRO A 94 -37.62 4.72 -3.08
N LEU A 95 -36.89 5.46 -2.23
CA LEU A 95 -37.43 6.54 -1.40
C LEU A 95 -37.18 7.94 -1.99
N GLY A 96 -36.35 8.04 -3.04
CA GLY A 96 -35.86 9.30 -3.59
C GLY A 96 -34.60 9.80 -2.86
N ASN A 97 -33.97 10.86 -3.39
CA ASN A 97 -32.70 11.40 -2.88
C ASN A 97 -31.61 10.32 -2.71
N ASP A 98 -31.49 9.42 -3.70
CA ASP A 98 -30.50 8.33 -3.70
C ASP A 98 -30.62 7.37 -2.51
N LYS A 99 -31.86 7.17 -2.01
CA LYS A 99 -32.18 6.24 -0.93
C LYS A 99 -33.10 5.10 -1.37
N TRP A 100 -32.90 3.92 -0.79
CA TRP A 100 -33.71 2.73 -1.01
C TRP A 100 -34.07 2.04 0.31
N GLU A 101 -35.30 1.57 0.42
CA GLU A 101 -35.82 0.83 1.56
C GLU A 101 -35.97 -0.66 1.23
N PHE A 102 -35.59 -1.55 2.16
CA PHE A 102 -35.94 -2.96 2.08
C PHE A 102 -36.61 -3.42 3.37
N LYS A 103 -37.85 -3.88 3.26
CA LYS A 103 -38.63 -4.43 4.38
C LYS A 103 -38.60 -5.95 4.33
N TYR A 104 -38.06 -6.56 5.38
CA TYR A 104 -38.10 -8.01 5.51
C TYR A 104 -39.56 -8.47 5.65
N PRO A 105 -39.99 -9.51 4.91
CA PRO A 105 -41.37 -9.99 4.96
C PRO A 105 -41.67 -10.84 6.20
N SER A 106 -40.64 -11.23 6.96
CA SER A 106 -40.68 -12.11 8.13
C SER A 106 -39.49 -11.79 9.04
N SER A 107 -39.31 -12.55 10.12
CA SER A 107 -38.08 -12.43 10.91
C SER A 107 -36.84 -12.73 10.06
N VAL A 108 -35.69 -12.20 10.46
CA VAL A 108 -34.39 -12.49 9.81
C VAL A 108 -34.19 -14.00 9.69
N ARG A 109 -34.41 -14.75 10.78
CA ARG A 109 -34.25 -16.21 10.81
C ARG A 109 -35.16 -16.93 9.82
N GLU A 110 -36.42 -16.52 9.72
CA GLU A 110 -37.39 -17.11 8.78
C GLU A 110 -37.06 -16.75 7.34
N PHE A 111 -36.65 -15.50 7.08
CA PHE A 111 -36.33 -15.04 5.73
C PHE A 111 -35.14 -15.79 5.13
N TYR A 112 -34.09 -15.99 5.93
CA TYR A 112 -32.90 -16.73 5.52
C TYR A 112 -33.04 -18.26 5.59
N ASN A 113 -34.14 -18.76 6.17
CA ASN A 113 -34.34 -20.18 6.49
C ASN A 113 -33.18 -20.78 7.31
N VAL A 114 -32.75 -20.06 8.36
CA VAL A 114 -31.59 -20.45 9.18
C VAL A 114 -31.90 -21.74 9.94
N SER A 115 -30.98 -22.70 9.88
CA SER A 115 -31.05 -23.97 10.63
C SER A 115 -31.20 -23.72 12.13
N ALA A 116 -31.97 -24.56 12.85
CA ALA A 116 -32.12 -24.49 14.30
C ALA A 116 -30.78 -24.56 15.08
N ALA A 117 -29.73 -25.13 14.49
CA ALA A 117 -28.42 -25.30 15.10
C ALA A 117 -27.47 -24.10 14.89
N ASP A 118 -27.83 -23.18 13.99
CA ASP A 118 -26.97 -22.06 13.60
C ASP A 118 -27.46 -20.78 14.28
N LYS A 119 -26.51 -19.93 14.67
CA LYS A 119 -26.73 -18.61 15.22
C LYS A 119 -26.33 -17.57 14.19
N ALA A 120 -27.27 -16.73 13.80
CA ALA A 120 -27.00 -15.58 12.95
C ALA A 120 -26.43 -14.45 13.81
N GLU A 121 -25.26 -13.93 13.43
CA GLU A 121 -24.52 -12.90 14.16
C GLU A 121 -24.56 -11.58 13.41
N GLU A 122 -24.47 -11.61 12.07
CA GLU A 122 -24.55 -10.40 11.25
C GLU A 122 -25.34 -10.66 9.97
N ILE A 123 -26.02 -9.62 9.47
CA ILE A 123 -26.56 -9.58 8.11
C ILE A 123 -25.51 -8.96 7.20
N THR A 124 -25.18 -9.66 6.12
CA THR A 124 -24.28 -9.15 5.08
C THR A 124 -25.07 -8.70 3.87
N LEU A 125 -24.73 -7.54 3.31
CA LEU A 125 -25.51 -6.94 2.22
C LEU A 125 -24.68 -6.10 1.24
N LEU A 126 -25.16 -6.10 0.00
CA LEU A 126 -24.78 -5.19 -1.08
C LEU A 126 -26.05 -4.78 -1.85
N PHE A 127 -26.02 -3.59 -2.43
CA PHE A 127 -27.12 -3.07 -3.25
C PHE A 127 -26.74 -3.13 -4.72
N ARG A 128 -27.38 -4.00 -5.51
CA ARG A 128 -27.09 -4.18 -6.93
C ARG A 128 -28.07 -3.37 -7.77
N GLY A 129 -27.56 -2.40 -8.51
CA GLY A 129 -28.30 -1.67 -9.52
C GLY A 129 -28.29 -2.41 -10.85
N THR A 130 -29.46 -2.54 -11.47
CA THR A 130 -29.62 -3.11 -12.82
C THR A 130 -30.63 -2.31 -13.63
N LEU A 131 -30.33 -2.10 -14.91
CA LEU A 131 -31.21 -1.44 -15.88
C LEU A 131 -32.17 -2.41 -16.57
N ASP A 132 -31.81 -3.69 -16.66
CA ASP A 132 -32.51 -4.72 -17.45
C ASP A 132 -33.02 -5.93 -16.64
N GLY A 133 -32.62 -6.05 -15.37
CA GLY A 133 -33.05 -7.10 -14.47
C GLY A 133 -32.39 -8.46 -14.70
N ALA A 134 -31.26 -8.52 -15.42
CA ALA A 134 -30.53 -9.77 -15.69
C ALA A 134 -29.02 -9.53 -15.89
N GLY A 135 -28.20 -10.56 -15.67
CA GLY A 135 -26.75 -10.46 -15.88
C GLY A 135 -26.00 -9.73 -14.75
N ALA A 136 -24.75 -9.38 -15.00
CA ALA A 136 -23.92 -8.67 -14.02
C ALA A 136 -24.53 -7.29 -13.68
N PRO A 137 -24.40 -6.82 -12.43
CA PRO A 137 -24.94 -5.53 -12.01
C PRO A 137 -24.23 -4.37 -12.75
N ASP A 138 -25.02 -3.35 -13.11
CA ASP A 138 -24.51 -2.11 -13.72
C ASP A 138 -23.71 -1.27 -12.70
N LYS A 139 -24.15 -1.31 -11.45
CA LYS A 139 -23.59 -0.57 -10.30
C LYS A 139 -23.77 -1.36 -9.01
N VAL A 140 -22.83 -1.23 -8.07
CA VAL A 140 -22.93 -1.90 -6.76
C VAL A 140 -22.71 -0.90 -5.64
N GLY A 141 -23.75 -0.66 -4.85
CA GLY A 141 -23.68 0.08 -3.60
C GLY A 141 -22.99 -0.73 -2.52
N ARG A 142 -21.90 -0.15 -1.99
CA ARG A 142 -20.99 -0.72 -0.99
C ARG A 142 -20.80 0.27 0.16
N ALA A 143 -20.17 -0.18 1.25
CA ALA A 143 -19.70 0.71 2.29
C ALA A 143 -18.67 1.72 1.73
N SER A 144 -18.37 2.77 2.51
CA SER A 144 -17.27 3.67 2.17
C SER A 144 -15.97 2.87 2.01
N GLY A 145 -15.19 3.17 0.97
CA GLY A 145 -13.98 2.40 0.62
C GLY A 145 -14.22 1.17 -0.27
N GLY A 146 -15.47 0.82 -0.59
CA GLY A 146 -15.78 -0.31 -1.48
C GLY A 146 -15.95 -1.66 -0.77
N GLU A 147 -15.98 -1.65 0.56
CA GLU A 147 -16.16 -2.85 1.37
C GLU A 147 -17.61 -3.35 1.37
N ASP A 148 -17.80 -4.61 1.75
CA ASP A 148 -19.13 -5.18 1.99
C ASP A 148 -19.81 -4.54 3.23
N ILE A 149 -21.14 -4.52 3.26
CA ILE A 149 -21.89 -3.92 4.38
C ILE A 149 -22.31 -5.03 5.35
N PHE A 150 -22.03 -4.84 6.63
CA PHE A 150 -22.37 -5.74 7.74
C PHE A 150 -23.29 -5.02 8.73
N LEU A 151 -24.32 -5.71 9.21
CA LEU A 151 -25.24 -5.23 10.25
C LEU A 151 -25.29 -6.27 11.37
N GLU A 152 -24.90 -5.87 12.57
CA GLU A 152 -24.90 -6.74 13.76
C GLU A 152 -26.33 -7.10 14.19
N LEU A 153 -26.51 -8.38 14.54
CA LEU A 153 -27.72 -8.89 15.17
C LEU A 153 -27.48 -9.10 16.66
N PHE A 154 -28.32 -8.46 17.46
CA PHE A 154 -28.16 -8.48 18.91
C PHE A 154 -28.73 -9.76 19.53
N GLU A 155 -28.15 -10.15 20.67
CA GLU A 155 -28.71 -11.17 21.53
C GLU A 155 -29.90 -10.63 22.33
N ASN A 156 -30.68 -11.55 22.92
CA ASN A 156 -31.82 -11.17 23.76
C ASN A 156 -31.34 -10.83 25.19
N GLU A 157 -30.55 -9.77 25.30
CA GLU A 157 -29.95 -9.23 26.53
C GLU A 157 -30.05 -7.69 26.57
N VAL A 158 -29.63 -7.08 27.67
CA VAL A 158 -29.52 -5.62 27.74
C VAL A 158 -28.42 -5.19 26.78
N SER A 159 -28.68 -4.20 25.94
CA SER A 159 -27.70 -3.72 24.96
C SER A 159 -27.75 -2.20 24.85
N VAL A 160 -26.58 -1.57 24.67
CA VAL A 160 -26.46 -0.12 24.45
C VAL A 160 -25.53 0.21 23.29
N GLN A 161 -25.82 1.32 22.59
CA GLN A 161 -24.97 1.85 21.53
C GLN A 161 -25.09 3.37 21.44
N PHE A 162 -24.04 4.04 20.96
CA PHE A 162 -24.12 5.45 20.60
C PHE A 162 -24.74 5.61 19.20
N LEU A 163 -25.73 6.49 19.09
CA LEU A 163 -26.27 6.96 17.81
C LEU A 163 -25.50 8.18 17.30
N ASN A 164 -25.04 9.04 18.22
CA ASN A 164 -24.22 10.20 17.88
C ASN A 164 -23.15 10.45 18.94
N PRO A 165 -21.85 10.41 18.59
CA PRO A 165 -21.35 9.88 17.32
C PRO A 165 -21.52 8.34 17.28
N GLY A 166 -21.84 7.80 16.10
CA GLY A 166 -21.86 6.34 15.89
C GLY A 166 -20.45 5.73 15.74
N GLU A 167 -19.43 6.57 15.70
CA GLU A 167 -18.02 6.19 15.61
C GLU A 167 -17.42 6.08 17.02
N LYS A 168 -16.36 5.29 17.21
CA LYS A 168 -15.67 5.17 18.51
C LYS A 168 -14.95 6.44 18.96
N SER A 169 -14.63 7.33 18.02
CA SER A 169 -14.01 8.61 18.30
C SER A 169 -14.50 9.68 17.33
N LYS A 170 -14.57 10.93 17.79
CA LYS A 170 -14.92 12.08 16.93
C LYS A 170 -14.12 13.32 17.30
N ILE A 171 -13.57 13.99 16.29
CA ILE A 171 -12.86 15.26 16.45
C ILE A 171 -13.86 16.42 16.39
N VAL A 172 -13.79 17.34 17.35
CA VAL A 172 -14.57 18.59 17.40
C VAL A 172 -13.68 19.76 17.82
N LYS A 173 -14.10 20.98 17.52
CA LYS A 173 -13.37 22.19 17.93
C LYS A 173 -13.76 22.64 19.33
N THR A 174 -12.93 23.52 19.92
CA THR A 174 -13.33 24.17 21.17
C THR A 174 -14.60 24.99 20.95
N ASN A 175 -15.50 24.93 21.92
CA ASN A 175 -16.82 25.58 21.90
C ASN A 175 -17.78 25.11 20.79
N GLU A 176 -17.43 24.06 20.05
CA GLU A 176 -18.37 23.39 19.15
C GLU A 176 -19.39 22.61 19.99
N GLU A 177 -20.68 22.80 19.72
CA GLU A 177 -21.76 22.03 20.34
C GLU A 177 -22.05 20.78 19.52
N ILE A 178 -22.03 19.64 20.20
CA ILE A 178 -22.32 18.32 19.66
C ILE A 178 -23.34 17.66 20.57
N GLU A 179 -24.38 17.07 19.98
CA GLU A 179 -25.28 16.18 20.73
C GLU A 179 -24.65 14.80 20.85
N ILE A 180 -24.51 14.33 22.09
CA ILE A 180 -24.20 12.95 22.42
C ILE A 180 -25.50 12.22 22.62
N GLU A 181 -25.76 11.22 21.79
CA GLU A 181 -26.99 10.43 21.79
C GLU A 181 -26.66 8.96 21.94
N GLY A 182 -27.17 8.36 23.01
CA GLY A 182 -27.09 6.94 23.28
C GLY A 182 -28.47 6.30 23.27
N ILE A 183 -28.56 5.09 22.74
CA ILE A 183 -29.78 4.28 22.75
C ILE A 183 -29.51 2.96 23.48
N GLY A 184 -30.52 2.38 24.10
CA GLY A 184 -30.44 1.05 24.67
C GLY A 184 -31.73 0.25 24.52
N ASN A 185 -31.62 -1.04 24.75
CA ASN A 185 -32.73 -1.98 24.74
C ASN A 185 -32.64 -2.91 25.96
N SER A 186 -33.80 -3.32 26.47
CA SER A 186 -33.90 -4.32 27.52
C SER A 186 -35.06 -5.28 27.24
N PRO A 187 -34.81 -6.58 27.08
CA PRO A 187 -35.85 -7.60 26.92
C PRO A 187 -36.81 -7.68 28.11
N ALA A 188 -36.36 -7.27 29.30
CA ALA A 188 -37.16 -7.26 30.52
C ALA A 188 -38.22 -6.13 30.52
N GLY A 189 -38.13 -5.19 29.57
CA GLY A 189 -39.04 -4.05 29.43
C GLY A 189 -38.74 -2.86 30.36
N ASN A 190 -37.89 -3.05 31.38
CA ASN A 190 -37.32 -1.97 32.19
C ASN A 190 -35.91 -1.68 31.70
N LEU A 191 -35.60 -0.40 31.49
CA LEU A 191 -34.27 0.06 31.07
C LEU A 191 -33.96 1.40 31.73
N ASN A 192 -32.83 1.47 32.42
CA ASN A 192 -32.23 2.69 32.91
C ASN A 192 -30.99 2.98 32.08
N LEU A 193 -30.93 4.14 31.44
CA LEU A 193 -29.75 4.62 30.73
C LEU A 193 -29.06 5.70 31.55
N SER A 194 -27.74 5.58 31.70
CA SER A 194 -26.86 6.57 32.29
C SER A 194 -25.77 6.92 31.30
N LEU A 195 -25.56 8.21 31.08
CA LEU A 195 -24.47 8.75 30.28
C LEU A 195 -23.50 9.48 31.20
N LYS A 196 -22.23 9.04 31.20
CA LYS A 196 -21.17 9.60 32.04
C LYS A 196 -20.10 10.24 31.19
N LEU A 197 -19.72 11.47 31.52
CA LEU A 197 -18.56 12.16 30.97
C LEU A 197 -17.39 12.05 31.95
N ASN A 198 -16.29 11.42 31.52
CA ASN A 198 -15.10 11.18 32.34
C ASN A 198 -15.46 10.59 33.72
N GLY A 199 -16.35 9.60 33.73
CA GLY A 199 -16.87 8.93 34.92
C GLY A 199 -17.93 9.70 35.73
N THR A 200 -18.25 10.94 35.37
CA THR A 200 -19.30 11.75 36.03
C THR A 200 -20.60 11.68 35.24
N GLU A 201 -21.71 11.28 35.88
CA GLU A 201 -23.01 11.25 35.22
C GLU A 201 -23.46 12.65 34.77
N VAL A 202 -23.81 12.79 33.49
CA VAL A 202 -24.24 14.04 32.86
C VAL A 202 -25.67 13.99 32.33
N ALA A 203 -26.18 12.80 32.03
CA ALA A 203 -27.57 12.57 31.66
C ALA A 203 -28.02 11.16 32.06
N GLN A 204 -29.31 10.98 32.31
CA GLN A 204 -29.91 9.67 32.57
C GLN A 204 -31.39 9.67 32.18
N THR A 205 -31.95 8.49 31.92
CA THR A 205 -33.39 8.27 31.71
C THR A 205 -33.80 6.88 32.12
N SER A 206 -35.05 6.72 32.57
CA SER A 206 -35.67 5.42 32.86
C SER A 206 -37.03 5.27 32.16
N VAL A 207 -37.35 6.18 31.22
CA VAL A 207 -38.66 6.28 30.56
C VAL A 207 -38.55 6.38 29.03
N SER A 208 -37.32 6.34 28.51
CA SER A 208 -37.01 6.31 27.08
C SER A 208 -35.90 5.30 26.87
N ASP A 209 -35.92 4.70 25.69
CA ASP A 209 -34.80 3.93 25.11
C ASP A 209 -33.60 4.80 24.70
N THR A 210 -33.68 6.13 24.83
CA THR A 210 -32.67 7.06 24.33
C THR A 210 -32.31 8.10 25.38
N VAL A 211 -31.01 8.37 25.56
CA VAL A 211 -30.45 9.43 26.39
C VAL A 211 -29.68 10.42 25.52
N ARG A 212 -29.85 11.72 25.77
CA ARG A 212 -29.21 12.80 25.01
C ARG A 212 -28.51 13.80 25.93
N TYR A 213 -27.38 14.31 25.49
CA TYR A 213 -26.62 15.35 26.19
C TYR A 213 -25.93 16.26 25.17
N VAL A 214 -26.12 17.58 25.28
CA VAL A 214 -25.39 18.54 24.44
C VAL A 214 -24.04 18.82 25.10
N PHE A 215 -22.97 18.39 24.45
CA PHE A 215 -21.59 18.57 24.87
C PHE A 215 -20.96 19.77 24.18
N SER A 216 -20.20 20.55 24.94
CA SER A 216 -19.20 21.49 24.45
C SER A 216 -18.08 21.62 25.46
N ALA A 217 -16.87 21.94 25.01
CA ALA A 217 -15.70 22.12 25.85
C ALA A 217 -14.90 23.36 25.46
N GLU A 218 -14.44 24.11 26.47
CA GLU A 218 -13.60 25.30 26.27
C GLU A 218 -12.10 24.95 26.15
N SER A 219 -11.71 23.73 26.53
CA SER A 219 -10.33 23.26 26.51
C SER A 219 -10.17 22.06 25.59
N GLU A 220 -8.99 21.97 24.97
CA GLU A 220 -8.59 20.81 24.17
C GLU A 220 -8.31 19.60 25.06
N GLY A 221 -8.46 18.39 24.51
CA GLY A 221 -8.20 17.14 25.20
C GLY A 221 -9.19 16.03 24.85
N ASN A 222 -9.06 14.90 25.57
CA ASN A 222 -9.95 13.75 25.45
C ASN A 222 -11.13 13.87 26.41
N TYR A 223 -12.33 13.64 25.90
CA TYR A 223 -13.59 13.65 26.63
C TYR A 223 -14.32 12.33 26.39
N ARG A 224 -14.16 11.40 27.33
CA ARG A 224 -14.75 10.07 27.23
C ARG A 224 -16.18 10.07 27.73
N PHE A 225 -17.09 9.57 26.91
CA PHE A 225 -18.47 9.29 27.28
C PHE A 225 -18.65 7.79 27.45
N ASP A 226 -19.18 7.37 28.59
CA ASP A 226 -19.60 6.00 28.84
C ASP A 226 -21.13 5.98 28.87
N LEU A 227 -21.75 5.15 28.03
CA LEU A 227 -23.18 4.86 28.03
C LEU A 227 -23.39 3.52 28.72
N ILE A 228 -24.28 3.50 29.71
CA ILE A 228 -24.58 2.33 30.53
C ILE A 228 -26.08 2.10 30.49
N GLY A 229 -26.50 0.87 30.20
CA GLY A 229 -27.88 0.42 30.26
C GLY A 229 -28.04 -0.67 31.32
N ASP A 230 -29.00 -0.52 32.23
CA ASP A 230 -29.26 -1.44 33.34
C ASP A 230 -30.77 -1.74 33.41
N ASP A 231 -31.14 -3.02 33.48
CA ASP A 231 -32.55 -3.44 33.61
C ASP A 231 -33.12 -3.34 35.03
N GLY A 232 -32.27 -3.03 36.02
CA GLY A 232 -32.58 -2.97 37.44
C GLY A 232 -32.80 -4.35 38.10
N ALA A 233 -32.57 -5.43 37.36
CA ALA A 233 -32.67 -6.83 37.81
C ALA A 233 -31.32 -7.55 37.79
N GLY A 234 -30.24 -6.86 37.41
CA GLY A 234 -28.85 -7.33 37.50
C GLY A 234 -28.17 -7.56 36.15
N GLU A 235 -28.86 -7.27 35.04
CA GLU A 235 -28.27 -7.28 33.69
C GLU A 235 -27.91 -5.84 33.29
N GLU A 236 -26.66 -5.63 32.90
CA GLU A 236 -26.11 -4.34 32.49
C GLU A 236 -25.25 -4.52 31.24
N ASP A 237 -25.30 -3.54 30.34
CA ASP A 237 -24.36 -3.39 29.22
C ASP A 237 -23.79 -1.98 29.20
N SER A 238 -22.58 -1.83 28.67
CA SER A 238 -21.91 -0.54 28.58
C SER A 238 -21.04 -0.41 27.34
N THR A 239 -21.01 0.80 26.78
CA THR A 239 -20.13 1.16 25.66
C THR A 239 -19.54 2.55 25.87
N SER A 240 -18.49 2.88 25.13
CA SER A 240 -17.81 4.17 25.28
C SER A 240 -17.44 4.81 23.95
N VAL A 241 -17.42 6.14 23.94
CA VAL A 241 -16.98 6.96 22.82
C VAL A 241 -16.08 8.09 23.31
N THR A 242 -15.04 8.42 22.55
CA THR A 242 -14.12 9.51 22.91
C THR A 242 -14.30 10.71 21.98
N ILE A 243 -14.67 11.85 22.55
CA ILE A 243 -14.67 13.13 21.83
C ILE A 243 -13.30 13.79 22.02
N ILE A 244 -12.63 14.07 20.91
CA ILE A 244 -11.31 14.72 20.89
C ILE A 244 -11.52 16.17 20.53
N VAL A 245 -11.31 17.04 21.51
CA VAL A 245 -11.46 18.48 21.32
C VAL A 245 -10.11 19.07 20.94
N THR A 246 -10.01 19.64 19.75
CA THR A 246 -8.78 20.26 19.21
C THR A 246 -9.11 21.34 18.19
N ASP A 247 -8.42 22.48 18.24
CA ASP A 247 -8.53 23.54 17.23
C ASP A 247 -7.55 23.35 16.06
N GLY A 248 -6.74 22.30 16.10
CA GLY A 248 -5.85 21.82 15.04
C GLY A 248 -4.44 21.54 15.53
N ALA A 249 -3.59 21.02 14.64
CA ALA A 249 -2.21 20.68 15.00
C ALA A 249 -1.41 21.89 15.50
N VAL A 250 -0.76 21.72 16.66
CA VAL A 250 0.13 22.74 17.25
C VAL A 250 1.32 22.97 16.33
N MET A 251 1.61 24.24 16.02
CA MET A 251 2.77 24.62 15.22
C MET A 251 4.05 24.55 16.07
N GLU A 252 4.95 23.62 15.75
CA GLU A 252 6.22 23.44 16.44
C GLU A 252 7.29 22.91 15.48
N ALA A 253 8.48 23.51 15.53
CA ALA A 253 9.59 23.08 14.69
C ALA A 253 10.04 21.67 15.07
N ARG A 254 10.37 20.85 14.06
CA ARG A 254 10.94 19.52 14.30
C ARG A 254 12.26 19.62 15.05
N PRO A 255 12.52 18.72 16.01
CA PRO A 255 13.85 18.53 16.56
C PRO A 255 14.92 18.37 15.47
N SER A 256 16.12 18.87 15.72
CA SER A 256 17.24 18.72 14.78
C SER A 256 17.74 17.28 14.76
N GLY A 257 18.06 16.76 13.56
CA GLY A 257 18.65 15.43 13.41
C GLY A 257 17.65 14.28 13.34
N LEU A 258 16.36 14.59 13.15
CA LEU A 258 15.34 13.57 12.87
C LEU A 258 15.43 13.09 11.43
N GLU A 259 15.17 11.79 11.26
CA GLU A 259 14.81 11.21 9.97
C GLU A 259 13.29 11.32 9.75
N ASP A 260 12.87 11.32 8.48
CA ASP A 260 11.47 11.06 8.17
C ASP A 260 11.16 9.58 8.40
N GLY A 261 9.93 9.27 8.79
CA GLY A 261 9.57 7.98 9.34
C GLY A 261 9.91 7.90 10.82
N ILE A 262 10.81 6.99 11.19
CA ILE A 262 11.05 6.59 12.58
C ILE A 262 12.46 6.98 13.01
N THR A 263 12.56 7.80 14.06
CA THR A 263 13.83 8.05 14.76
C THR A 263 13.78 7.41 16.15
N TYR A 264 14.62 6.41 16.39
CA TYR A 264 14.66 5.66 17.65
C TYR A 264 15.41 6.43 18.75
N GLY A 265 14.83 6.49 19.96
CA GLY A 265 15.48 7.08 21.13
C GLY A 265 16.59 6.20 21.71
N GLU A 266 17.61 6.80 22.32
CA GLU A 266 18.85 6.12 22.78
C GLU A 266 18.61 4.90 23.70
N ASN A 267 17.57 4.95 24.53
CA ASN A 267 17.27 3.89 25.51
C ASN A 267 16.22 2.89 25.03
N GLY A 268 15.69 3.04 23.81
CA GLY A 268 14.63 2.18 23.27
C GLY A 268 13.27 2.31 23.99
N THR A 269 13.04 3.42 24.71
CA THR A 269 11.77 3.66 25.42
C THR A 269 10.89 4.73 24.77
N SER A 270 11.39 5.33 23.69
CA SER A 270 10.66 6.29 22.89
C SER A 270 11.09 6.24 21.42
N VAL A 271 10.22 6.72 20.55
CA VAL A 271 10.53 7.02 19.15
C VAL A 271 9.96 8.38 18.80
N ILE A 272 10.61 9.08 17.88
CA ILE A 272 10.05 10.27 17.25
C ILE A 272 9.62 9.88 15.85
N LEU A 273 8.33 10.09 15.57
CA LEU A 273 7.73 9.84 14.27
C LEU A 273 7.66 11.15 13.50
N SER A 274 8.01 11.14 12.21
CA SER A 274 7.93 12.31 11.34
C SER A 274 7.37 11.98 9.95
N LEU A 275 6.22 12.54 9.62
CA LEU A 275 5.54 12.36 8.34
C LEU A 275 5.63 13.62 7.49
N PHE A 276 6.16 13.50 6.27
CA PHE A 276 6.05 14.56 5.26
C PHE A 276 4.68 14.52 4.57
N ALA A 277 3.81 15.48 4.88
CA ALA A 277 2.42 15.50 4.40
C ALA A 277 1.93 16.92 4.04
N PRO A 278 2.47 17.52 2.96
CA PRO A 278 2.04 18.84 2.48
C PRO A 278 0.55 18.86 2.13
N GLY A 279 -0.13 19.96 2.49
CA GLY A 279 -1.56 20.14 2.26
C GLY A 279 -2.50 19.54 3.31
N LYS A 280 -1.99 18.76 4.28
CA LYS A 280 -2.81 18.18 5.36
C LYS A 280 -3.01 19.15 6.52
N ARG A 281 -4.14 19.01 7.22
CA ARG A 281 -4.50 19.90 8.33
C ARG A 281 -4.00 19.35 9.65
N GLU A 282 -4.30 18.09 9.92
CA GLU A 282 -4.03 17.41 11.18
C GLU A 282 -3.71 15.95 10.94
N VAL A 283 -2.85 15.40 11.79
CA VAL A 283 -2.44 14.00 11.75
C VAL A 283 -2.38 13.49 13.18
N PHE A 284 -2.93 12.32 13.41
CA PHE A 284 -2.78 11.56 14.65
C PHE A 284 -1.96 10.31 14.38
N VAL A 285 -1.26 9.82 15.40
CA VAL A 285 -0.68 8.48 15.38
C VAL A 285 -1.59 7.55 16.16
N VAL A 286 -1.95 6.42 15.56
CA VAL A 286 -2.67 5.34 16.23
C VAL A 286 -1.85 4.07 16.13
N GLY A 287 -1.94 3.20 17.14
CA GLY A 287 -1.19 1.95 17.16
C GLY A 287 -1.41 1.15 18.42
N ASP A 288 -0.56 0.16 18.65
CA ASP A 288 -0.66 -0.72 19.82
C ASP A 288 -0.62 0.06 21.16
N PHE A 289 0.14 1.16 21.22
CA PHE A 289 0.25 2.04 22.39
C PHE A 289 -0.98 2.94 22.63
N SER A 290 -1.90 3.03 21.67
CA SER A 290 -3.16 3.78 21.75
C SER A 290 -4.40 2.90 21.66
N ASP A 291 -4.21 1.57 21.70
CA ASP A 291 -5.23 0.57 21.38
C ASP A 291 -5.94 0.83 20.04
N TRP A 292 -5.23 1.41 19.07
CA TRP A 292 -5.74 1.77 17.74
C TRP A 292 -6.90 2.77 17.74
N GLU A 293 -7.11 3.48 18.84
CA GLU A 293 -8.06 4.58 18.97
C GLU A 293 -7.34 5.93 18.88
N LEU A 294 -8.06 6.95 18.42
CA LEU A 294 -7.56 8.32 18.44
C LEU A 294 -7.42 8.82 19.89
N ASP A 295 -6.33 9.54 20.15
CA ASP A 295 -6.07 10.19 21.43
C ASP A 295 -5.41 11.55 21.17
N PHE A 296 -5.89 12.60 21.83
CA PHE A 296 -5.31 13.94 21.77
C PHE A 296 -3.80 13.97 22.04
N ASN A 297 -3.30 13.10 22.92
CA ASN A 297 -1.87 13.01 23.25
C ASN A 297 -1.01 12.47 22.09
N TYR A 298 -1.63 11.79 21.12
CA TYR A 298 -0.96 11.31 19.90
C TYR A 298 -1.25 12.17 18.67
N GLN A 299 -1.86 13.36 18.86
CA GLN A 299 -1.92 14.37 17.80
C GLN A 299 -0.49 14.85 17.46
N MET A 300 -0.16 14.83 16.17
CA MET A 300 1.13 15.28 15.70
C MET A 300 1.20 16.80 15.62
N LYS A 301 2.34 17.34 16.04
CA LYS A 301 2.71 18.74 15.87
C LYS A 301 3.03 19.00 14.41
N LYS A 302 2.82 20.23 13.95
CA LYS A 302 3.03 20.64 12.56
C LYS A 302 4.24 21.56 12.45
N ASP A 303 5.20 21.16 11.63
CA ASP A 303 6.32 22.00 11.20
C ASP A 303 6.10 22.39 9.74
N SER A 304 5.96 23.69 9.49
CA SER A 304 5.75 24.23 8.14
C SER A 304 6.75 25.35 7.88
N LEU A 305 7.77 25.03 7.08
CA LEU A 305 8.72 26.02 6.58
C LEU A 305 8.12 26.78 5.38
N LYS A 306 7.29 26.09 4.57
CA LYS A 306 6.58 26.59 3.38
C LYS A 306 5.34 25.70 3.10
N ALA A 307 4.45 26.15 2.23
CA ALA A 307 3.23 25.40 1.87
C ALA A 307 3.49 23.99 1.31
N ASP A 308 4.60 23.78 0.60
CA ASP A 308 5.04 22.51 0.03
C ASP A 308 6.09 21.78 0.90
N SER A 309 6.37 22.31 2.09
CA SER A 309 7.39 21.82 3.02
C SER A 309 6.78 21.70 4.42
N VAL A 310 5.90 20.70 4.57
CA VAL A 310 5.12 20.47 5.79
C VAL A 310 5.38 19.07 6.33
N TRP A 311 5.80 19.01 7.58
CA TRP A 311 5.96 17.79 8.32
C TRP A 311 5.04 17.77 9.53
N PHE A 312 4.53 16.59 9.85
CA PHE A 312 3.88 16.29 11.11
C PHE A 312 4.84 15.45 11.93
N TRP A 313 4.96 15.73 13.22
CA TRP A 313 5.86 14.99 14.09
C TRP A 313 5.32 14.83 15.51
N THR A 314 5.66 13.73 16.17
CA THR A 314 5.37 13.52 17.59
C THR A 314 6.36 12.55 18.21
N GLU A 315 6.54 12.61 19.53
CA GLU A 315 7.31 11.62 20.28
C GLU A 315 6.33 10.64 20.94
N ILE A 316 6.52 9.36 20.69
CA ILE A 316 5.83 8.28 21.39
C ILE A 316 6.75 7.79 22.49
N THR A 317 6.27 7.77 23.73
CA THR A 317 7.04 7.38 24.92
C THR A 317 6.38 6.21 25.65
N GLY A 318 7.08 5.60 26.59
CA GLY A 318 6.55 4.47 27.37
C GLY A 318 6.63 3.14 26.63
N LEU A 319 7.45 3.06 25.58
CA LEU A 319 7.69 1.83 24.83
C LEU A 319 8.64 0.90 25.60
N THR A 320 8.48 -0.40 25.39
CA THR A 320 9.38 -1.44 25.91
C THR A 320 10.52 -1.68 24.92
N PRO A 321 11.80 -1.54 25.32
CA PRO A 321 12.92 -1.89 24.46
C PRO A 321 12.87 -3.37 24.06
N GLY A 322 13.01 -3.66 22.78
CA GLY A 322 12.97 -5.00 22.21
C GLY A 322 11.56 -5.54 21.92
N GLU A 323 10.52 -4.71 22.03
CA GLU A 323 9.15 -5.05 21.63
C GLU A 323 8.79 -4.32 20.32
N GLU A 324 8.14 -5.03 19.39
CA GLU A 324 7.64 -4.44 18.14
C GLU A 324 6.22 -3.90 18.31
N TYR A 325 5.97 -2.69 17.80
CA TYR A 325 4.64 -2.06 17.83
C TYR A 325 4.17 -1.73 16.42
N GLY A 326 2.89 -1.94 16.17
CA GLY A 326 2.22 -1.59 14.92
C GLY A 326 1.65 -0.18 15.06
N PHE A 327 1.74 0.60 13.98
CA PHE A 327 1.18 1.95 13.95
C PHE A 327 0.72 2.37 12.54
N GLN A 328 -0.16 3.37 12.53
CA GLN A 328 -0.64 4.08 11.35
C GLN A 328 -0.77 5.57 11.66
N TYR A 329 -0.86 6.38 10.61
CA TYR A 329 -1.29 7.76 10.70
C TYR A 329 -2.76 7.88 10.35
N GLU A 330 -3.52 8.59 11.18
CA GLU A 330 -4.87 9.02 10.86
C GLU A 330 -4.86 10.49 10.44
N ILE A 331 -5.08 10.72 9.15
CA ILE A 331 -4.98 12.02 8.50
C ILE A 331 -6.37 12.65 8.40
N ASP A 332 -6.46 13.91 8.82
CA ASP A 332 -7.67 14.73 8.76
C ASP A 332 -8.92 14.03 9.36
N GLY A 333 -8.70 13.18 10.38
CA GLY A 333 -9.72 12.52 11.19
C GLY A 333 -10.49 11.36 10.54
N SER A 334 -10.03 10.85 9.40
CA SER A 334 -10.77 9.78 8.70
C SER A 334 -9.91 8.86 7.83
N LEU A 335 -8.73 9.32 7.39
CA LEU A 335 -7.89 8.55 6.47
C LEU A 335 -6.73 7.88 7.21
N ARG A 336 -6.80 6.56 7.36
CA ARG A 336 -5.67 5.76 7.87
C ARG A 336 -4.72 5.34 6.76
N ILE A 337 -3.42 5.58 6.98
CA ILE A 337 -2.33 5.10 6.13
C ILE A 337 -1.18 4.56 6.98
N ALA A 338 -0.41 3.62 6.45
CA ALA A 338 0.90 3.29 7.02
C ALA A 338 1.89 4.44 6.79
N ASP A 339 3.00 4.42 7.53
CA ASP A 339 4.08 5.35 7.29
C ASP A 339 4.79 5.03 5.96
N PRO A 340 4.86 5.97 4.99
CA PRO A 340 5.52 5.74 3.69
C PRO A 340 7.03 5.48 3.78
N TYR A 341 7.62 5.71 4.96
CA TYR A 341 9.04 5.49 5.27
C TYR A 341 9.28 4.24 6.12
N SER A 342 8.25 3.41 6.37
CA SER A 342 8.41 2.17 7.14
C SER A 342 9.43 1.23 6.50
N GLU A 343 10.29 0.64 7.33
CA GLU A 343 11.25 -0.41 6.91
C GLU A 343 10.63 -1.81 6.92
N LEU A 344 9.51 -1.97 7.63
CA LEU A 344 8.70 -3.18 7.71
C LEU A 344 7.23 -2.79 7.81
N VAL A 345 6.38 -3.47 7.04
CA VAL A 345 4.93 -3.28 7.07
C VAL A 345 4.21 -4.62 7.20
N LEU A 346 3.06 -4.60 7.87
CA LEU A 346 2.15 -5.74 8.01
C LEU A 346 0.96 -5.57 7.07
N HIS A 347 0.45 -6.67 6.54
CA HIS A 347 -0.74 -6.71 5.69
C HIS A 347 -1.69 -7.83 6.14
N PRO A 348 -3.00 -7.55 6.30
CA PRO A 348 -3.93 -8.50 6.90
C PRO A 348 -4.06 -9.83 6.14
N ASN A 349 -3.84 -9.80 4.82
CA ASN A 349 -4.10 -10.95 3.95
C ASN A 349 -2.83 -11.65 3.48
N ASP A 350 -1.70 -10.95 3.43
CA ASP A 350 -0.47 -11.51 2.86
C ASP A 350 0.38 -12.18 3.93
N ASP A 351 0.43 -11.63 5.14
CA ASP A 351 1.33 -12.08 6.20
C ASP A 351 1.09 -13.55 6.60
N ASN A 352 -0.16 -14.02 6.51
CA ASN A 352 -0.54 -15.41 6.84
C ASN A 352 0.08 -16.47 5.92
N PHE A 353 0.66 -16.08 4.78
CA PHE A 353 1.32 -16.98 3.84
C PHE A 353 2.84 -17.02 4.01
N ILE A 354 3.39 -16.29 4.99
CA ILE A 354 4.82 -16.27 5.29
C ILE A 354 5.12 -17.36 6.33
N SER A 355 6.05 -18.25 6.01
CA SER A 355 6.45 -19.33 6.92
C SER A 355 7.33 -18.80 8.05
N GLU A 356 7.11 -19.31 9.26
CA GLU A 356 7.97 -19.09 10.44
C GLU A 356 9.44 -19.46 10.19
N SER A 357 9.71 -20.38 9.24
CA SER A 357 11.08 -20.74 8.85
C SER A 357 11.79 -19.66 8.02
N VAL A 358 11.04 -18.75 7.40
CA VAL A 358 11.54 -17.67 6.53
C VAL A 358 11.61 -16.36 7.31
N PHE A 359 10.52 -16.01 8.01
CA PHE A 359 10.45 -14.85 8.88
C PHE A 359 9.98 -15.29 10.28
N PRO A 360 10.90 -15.62 11.20
CA PRO A 360 10.54 -16.06 12.54
C PRO A 360 9.98 -14.91 13.38
N ASN A 361 8.91 -15.17 14.12
CA ASN A 361 8.23 -14.22 14.99
C ASN A 361 7.78 -12.93 14.27
N LEU A 362 7.32 -13.04 13.01
CA LEU A 362 6.68 -11.90 12.34
C LEU A 362 5.54 -11.37 13.21
N LYS A 363 5.55 -10.07 13.51
CA LYS A 363 4.50 -9.44 14.31
C LYS A 363 3.13 -9.68 13.68
N GLU A 364 2.19 -10.13 14.51
CA GLU A 364 0.81 -10.33 14.07
C GLU A 364 0.15 -9.01 13.67
N TYR A 365 -0.56 -9.04 12.54
CA TYR A 365 -1.41 -7.94 12.13
C TYR A 365 -2.54 -7.70 13.16
N PRO A 366 -2.86 -6.45 13.52
CA PRO A 366 -3.88 -6.07 14.52
C PRO A 366 -5.31 -6.25 13.99
N ASN A 367 -5.70 -7.50 13.73
CA ASN A 367 -7.01 -7.87 13.19
C ASN A 367 -8.16 -7.31 14.05
N GLY A 368 -9.19 -6.78 13.39
CA GLY A 368 -10.36 -6.18 14.04
C GLY A 368 -10.15 -4.79 14.64
N LYS A 369 -8.91 -4.29 14.70
CA LYS A 369 -8.60 -2.94 15.21
C LYS A 369 -8.32 -1.92 14.11
N THR A 370 -7.83 -2.37 12.96
CA THR A 370 -7.57 -1.50 11.81
C THR A 370 -7.63 -2.24 10.48
N THR A 371 -7.55 -1.49 9.39
CA THR A 371 -7.51 -1.99 8.01
C THR A 371 -6.29 -1.45 7.27
N ASN A 372 -5.93 -2.10 6.15
CA ASN A 372 -4.81 -1.75 5.27
C ASN A 372 -3.43 -2.00 5.89
N TYR A 373 -2.37 -1.65 5.16
CA TYR A 373 -1.00 -1.79 5.65
C TYR A 373 -0.77 -1.07 6.98
N VAL A 374 0.04 -1.67 7.84
CA VAL A 374 0.46 -1.14 9.15
C VAL A 374 1.98 -1.02 9.17
N GLY A 375 2.52 0.13 9.59
CA GLY A 375 3.96 0.28 9.80
C GLY A 375 4.39 -0.37 11.12
N VAL A 376 5.63 -0.86 11.18
CA VAL A 376 6.21 -1.46 12.40
C VAL A 376 7.35 -0.60 12.94
N LEU A 377 7.31 -0.32 14.23
CA LEU A 377 8.43 0.28 14.97
C LEU A 377 9.04 -0.76 15.91
N PHE A 378 10.38 -0.79 15.99
CA PHE A 378 11.13 -1.75 16.81
C PHE A 378 12.15 -1.06 17.73
N PRO A 379 11.70 -0.38 18.79
CA PRO A 379 12.55 0.37 19.70
C PRO A 379 13.53 -0.54 20.43
N GLY A 380 14.78 -0.09 20.58
CA GLY A 380 15.84 -0.91 21.16
C GLY A 380 16.37 -2.00 20.23
N LYS A 381 16.02 -2.00 18.93
CA LYS A 381 16.67 -2.87 17.93
C LYS A 381 18.18 -2.70 17.99
N THR A 382 18.90 -3.81 18.00
CA THR A 382 20.37 -3.78 18.01
C THR A 382 20.87 -3.57 16.57
N PRO A 383 21.77 -2.60 16.32
CA PRO A 383 22.34 -2.43 14.98
C PRO A 383 23.09 -3.69 14.52
N TYR A 384 22.89 -4.07 13.26
CA TYR A 384 23.62 -5.16 12.63
C TYR A 384 25.13 -4.90 12.62
N GLN A 385 25.93 -5.92 12.89
CA GLN A 385 27.39 -5.82 12.94
C GLN A 385 28.00 -6.39 11.65
N TRP A 386 28.31 -5.52 10.70
CA TRP A 386 28.95 -5.89 9.43
C TRP A 386 30.34 -6.48 9.64
N GLU A 387 30.63 -7.62 9.03
CA GLU A 387 31.92 -8.30 9.15
C GLU A 387 32.82 -8.09 7.91
N ALA A 388 32.24 -7.79 6.74
CA ALA A 388 32.93 -7.57 5.47
C ALA A 388 33.71 -6.23 5.37
N THR A 389 34.45 -5.88 6.41
CA THR A 389 35.15 -4.57 6.55
C THR A 389 36.26 -4.30 5.53
N GLY A 390 36.73 -5.32 4.80
CA GLY A 390 37.79 -5.21 3.79
C GLY A 390 37.30 -5.36 2.35
N TYR A 391 35.98 -5.31 2.13
CA TYR A 391 35.38 -5.45 0.81
C TYR A 391 35.81 -4.30 -0.11
N GLU A 392 36.27 -4.67 -1.32
CA GLU A 392 36.55 -3.74 -2.40
C GLU A 392 35.58 -4.04 -3.56
N ARG A 393 34.76 -3.05 -3.88
CA ARG A 393 33.79 -3.14 -4.96
C ARG A 393 34.49 -3.36 -6.32
N PRO A 394 34.00 -4.27 -7.19
CA PRO A 394 34.57 -4.48 -8.52
C PRO A 394 34.61 -3.20 -9.38
N LYS A 395 35.41 -3.21 -10.45
CA LYS A 395 35.38 -2.10 -11.42
C LYS A 395 34.18 -2.24 -12.34
N LYS A 396 33.60 -1.10 -12.75
CA LYS A 396 32.42 -1.04 -13.63
C LYS A 396 32.65 -1.81 -14.93
N GLU A 397 33.83 -1.68 -15.53
CA GLU A 397 34.23 -2.33 -16.77
C GLU A 397 34.44 -3.86 -16.65
N ASP A 398 34.65 -4.36 -15.42
CA ASP A 398 34.96 -5.77 -15.13
C ASP A 398 33.75 -6.54 -14.56
N LEU A 399 32.56 -5.92 -14.48
CA LEU A 399 31.38 -6.55 -13.90
C LEU A 399 30.89 -7.73 -14.73
N VAL A 400 30.67 -8.85 -14.04
CA VAL A 400 29.92 -10.02 -14.53
C VAL A 400 28.76 -10.21 -13.57
N ILE A 401 27.61 -9.69 -13.99
CA ILE A 401 26.39 -9.55 -13.19
C ILE A 401 25.52 -10.79 -13.36
N TYR A 402 25.08 -11.37 -12.25
CA TYR A 402 24.07 -12.41 -12.22
C TYR A 402 22.73 -11.79 -11.83
N GLN A 403 21.83 -11.66 -12.80
CA GLN A 403 20.49 -11.14 -12.57
C GLN A 403 19.62 -12.25 -11.98
N LEU A 404 19.05 -11.99 -10.80
CA LEU A 404 18.43 -13.00 -9.94
C LEU A 404 17.10 -12.52 -9.36
N LEU A 405 16.08 -13.35 -9.50
CA LEU A 405 14.81 -13.26 -8.80
C LEU A 405 14.75 -14.34 -7.73
N VAL A 406 14.76 -13.94 -6.45
CA VAL A 406 14.83 -14.86 -5.30
C VAL A 406 13.74 -15.93 -5.37
N ARG A 407 12.52 -15.52 -5.71
CA ARG A 407 11.36 -16.38 -5.89
C ARG A 407 11.58 -17.53 -6.89
N ASP A 408 12.05 -17.22 -8.09
CA ASP A 408 12.20 -18.25 -9.11
C ASP A 408 13.51 -19.03 -8.96
N PHE A 409 14.45 -18.51 -8.17
CA PHE A 409 15.76 -19.11 -7.98
C PHE A 409 15.77 -20.24 -6.94
N LEU A 410 14.96 -20.13 -5.89
CA LEU A 410 14.97 -21.03 -4.73
C LEU A 410 13.59 -21.59 -4.45
N ALA A 411 13.46 -22.88 -4.14
CA ALA A 411 12.13 -23.47 -3.88
C ALA A 411 11.42 -22.93 -2.62
N ASP A 412 12.17 -22.38 -1.67
CA ASP A 412 11.68 -21.82 -0.41
C ASP A 412 11.69 -20.28 -0.39
N HIS A 413 12.14 -19.65 -1.47
CA HIS A 413 12.18 -18.20 -1.67
C HIS A 413 12.94 -17.42 -0.58
N SER A 414 13.85 -18.03 0.17
CA SER A 414 14.41 -17.38 1.37
C SER A 414 15.80 -16.81 1.18
N TYR A 415 16.11 -15.68 1.83
CA TYR A 415 17.47 -15.15 1.92
C TYR A 415 18.44 -16.13 2.59
N SER A 416 17.95 -16.92 3.56
CA SER A 416 18.74 -17.98 4.19
C SER A 416 19.26 -18.99 3.17
N SER A 417 18.40 -19.50 2.29
CA SER A 417 18.82 -20.42 1.22
C SER A 417 19.61 -19.72 0.13
N LEU A 418 19.39 -18.42 -0.10
CA LEU A 418 20.18 -17.64 -1.05
C LEU A 418 21.65 -17.54 -0.64
N ILE A 419 21.93 -17.34 0.65
CA ILE A 419 23.29 -17.33 1.21
C ILE A 419 24.04 -18.64 0.88
N ASP A 420 23.38 -19.79 1.02
CA ASP A 420 23.98 -21.11 0.73
C ASP A 420 24.42 -21.26 -0.74
N THR A 421 23.86 -20.45 -1.65
CA THR A 421 24.22 -20.48 -3.07
C THR A 421 25.41 -19.61 -3.43
N LEU A 422 25.90 -18.74 -2.53
CA LEU A 422 26.97 -17.79 -2.86
C LEU A 422 28.27 -18.48 -3.30
N ASP A 423 28.58 -19.67 -2.78
CA ASP A 423 29.73 -20.47 -3.23
C ASP A 423 29.58 -21.00 -4.67
N TYR A 424 28.34 -21.20 -5.12
CA TYR A 424 28.05 -21.53 -6.52
C TYR A 424 28.26 -20.31 -7.41
N VAL A 425 27.73 -19.15 -7.00
CA VAL A 425 27.83 -17.88 -7.72
C VAL A 425 29.29 -17.44 -7.86
N ASP A 426 30.07 -17.50 -6.79
CA ASP A 426 31.51 -17.20 -6.80
C ASP A 426 32.28 -18.13 -7.75
N ARG A 427 32.03 -19.46 -7.67
CA ARG A 427 32.68 -20.44 -8.56
C ARG A 427 32.36 -20.21 -10.04
N LEU A 428 31.19 -19.65 -10.35
CA LEU A 428 30.81 -19.30 -11.72
C LEU A 428 31.65 -18.12 -12.27
N GLY A 429 32.30 -17.34 -11.39
CA GLY A 429 33.07 -16.15 -11.74
C GLY A 429 32.24 -14.87 -11.75
N ILE A 430 31.06 -14.90 -11.13
CA ILE A 430 30.20 -13.73 -10.93
C ILE A 430 30.80 -12.84 -9.84
N ASN A 431 30.85 -11.55 -10.08
CA ASN A 431 31.33 -10.56 -9.10
C ASN A 431 30.26 -9.50 -8.75
N ALA A 432 29.05 -9.63 -9.27
CA ALA A 432 27.91 -8.85 -8.83
C ALA A 432 26.59 -9.62 -9.00
N ILE A 433 25.66 -9.42 -8.07
CA ILE A 433 24.29 -9.92 -8.17
C ILE A 433 23.37 -8.72 -8.35
N GLU A 434 22.58 -8.72 -9.42
CA GLU A 434 21.46 -7.80 -9.59
C GLU A 434 20.20 -8.51 -9.09
N LEU A 435 19.73 -8.13 -7.90
CA LEU A 435 18.48 -8.64 -7.35
C LEU A 435 17.33 -7.88 -7.97
N LEU A 436 16.40 -8.62 -8.60
CA LEU A 436 15.09 -8.08 -8.97
C LEU A 436 14.38 -7.49 -7.74
N PRO A 437 13.37 -6.63 -7.92
CA PRO A 437 12.91 -5.73 -6.87
C PRO A 437 12.56 -6.48 -5.58
N VAL A 438 13.18 -6.02 -4.48
CA VAL A 438 13.01 -6.56 -3.12
C VAL A 438 12.26 -5.61 -2.20
N SER A 439 11.86 -4.43 -2.70
CA SER A 439 10.95 -3.57 -1.96
C SER A 439 9.56 -4.20 -1.86
N GLU A 440 8.85 -3.95 -0.77
CA GLU A 440 7.49 -4.45 -0.56
C GLU A 440 6.57 -4.07 -1.72
N PHE A 441 5.77 -5.04 -2.17
CA PHE A 441 4.87 -4.92 -3.32
C PHE A 441 3.48 -5.47 -2.99
N ASP A 442 2.50 -5.25 -3.87
CA ASP A 442 1.15 -5.77 -3.63
C ASP A 442 1.14 -7.31 -3.78
N GLY A 443 0.76 -8.01 -2.71
CA GLY A 443 0.66 -9.47 -2.65
C GLY A 443 2.01 -10.16 -2.45
N ASN A 444 1.99 -11.46 -2.14
CA ASN A 444 3.21 -12.25 -1.92
C ASN A 444 3.75 -12.96 -3.17
N GLU A 445 3.10 -12.86 -4.32
CA GLU A 445 3.46 -13.59 -5.54
C GLU A 445 3.57 -12.64 -6.75
N SER A 446 4.74 -12.03 -6.90
CA SER A 446 5.09 -11.15 -8.01
C SER A 446 6.60 -11.17 -8.28
N TRP A 447 7.00 -10.53 -9.38
CA TRP A 447 8.40 -10.20 -9.69
C TRP A 447 8.83 -8.85 -9.08
N GLY A 448 7.95 -8.20 -8.30
CA GLY A 448 8.26 -6.97 -7.54
C GLY A 448 8.04 -5.65 -8.28
N TYR A 449 7.65 -5.69 -9.56
CA TYR A 449 7.31 -4.51 -10.37
C TYR A 449 5.94 -3.89 -10.08
N ASN A 450 5.42 -4.08 -8.88
CA ASN A 450 4.18 -3.49 -8.38
C ASN A 450 4.41 -2.94 -6.96
N PRO A 451 5.37 -2.01 -6.77
CA PRO A 451 5.82 -1.59 -5.46
C PRO A 451 4.73 -0.85 -4.69
N SER A 452 4.61 -1.20 -3.41
CA SER A 452 3.70 -0.59 -2.44
C SER A 452 4.48 0.25 -1.42
N PHE A 453 5.66 -0.19 -0.97
CA PHE A 453 6.55 0.59 -0.07
C PHE A 453 8.02 0.45 -0.47
N HIS A 454 8.61 1.52 -1.01
CA HIS A 454 9.96 1.50 -1.58
C HIS A 454 11.10 1.41 -0.55
N LEU A 455 10.82 1.68 0.73
CA LEU A 455 11.80 1.56 1.83
C LEU A 455 11.57 0.28 2.65
N ALA A 456 10.43 -0.40 2.50
CA ALA A 456 10.20 -1.65 3.19
C ALA A 456 10.81 -2.79 2.38
N LEU A 457 11.56 -3.67 3.03
CA LEU A 457 11.99 -4.93 2.44
C LEU A 457 10.77 -5.87 2.38
N ASP A 458 10.57 -6.55 1.26
CA ASP A 458 9.56 -7.60 1.17
C ASP A 458 9.91 -8.74 2.14
N LYS A 459 9.11 -8.81 3.20
CA LYS A 459 9.22 -9.80 4.29
C LYS A 459 8.96 -11.22 3.83
N TYR A 460 8.37 -11.43 2.65
CA TYR A 460 8.17 -12.76 2.06
C TYR A 460 9.47 -13.54 1.89
N TYR A 461 10.60 -12.85 1.66
CA TYR A 461 11.91 -13.47 1.47
C TYR A 461 12.71 -13.65 2.79
N GLY A 462 12.30 -12.98 3.87
CA GLY A 462 12.87 -13.12 5.20
C GLY A 462 13.07 -11.80 5.95
N THR A 463 13.71 -11.87 7.12
CA THR A 463 13.92 -10.70 8.00
C THR A 463 14.95 -9.71 7.43
N PRO A 464 14.87 -8.41 7.80
CA PRO A 464 15.91 -7.42 7.48
C PRO A 464 17.33 -7.85 7.88
N ASP A 465 17.50 -8.46 9.05
CA ASP A 465 18.81 -8.94 9.52
C ASP A 465 19.37 -10.05 8.63
N LYS A 466 18.52 -10.97 8.16
CA LYS A 466 18.91 -12.03 7.23
C LYS A 466 19.31 -11.48 5.86
N PHE A 467 18.65 -10.41 5.41
CA PHE A 467 19.05 -9.74 4.18
C PHE A 467 20.40 -9.02 4.32
N ARG A 468 20.67 -8.36 5.46
CA ARG A 468 22.01 -7.82 5.75
C ARG A 468 23.08 -8.92 5.80
N GLU A 469 22.78 -10.07 6.37
CA GLU A 469 23.68 -11.24 6.36
C GLU A 469 23.97 -11.73 4.94
N PHE A 470 22.97 -11.78 4.05
CA PHE A 470 23.19 -12.10 2.65
C PHE A 470 24.16 -11.13 1.97
N ILE A 471 23.98 -9.84 2.19
CA ILE A 471 24.86 -8.81 1.62
C ILE A 471 26.27 -8.93 2.19
N ASP A 472 26.41 -9.10 3.51
CA ASP A 472 27.70 -9.25 4.18
C ASP A 472 28.46 -10.49 3.68
N GLU A 473 27.76 -11.62 3.49
CA GLU A 473 28.34 -12.85 2.93
C GLU A 473 28.72 -12.72 1.45
N ALA A 474 27.98 -11.95 0.66
CA ALA A 474 28.35 -11.63 -0.71
C ALA A 474 29.60 -10.74 -0.76
N HIS A 475 29.66 -9.71 0.09
CA HIS A 475 30.80 -8.80 0.20
C HIS A 475 32.08 -9.51 0.67
N LYS A 476 31.98 -10.49 1.58
CA LYS A 476 33.11 -11.36 1.97
C LYS A 476 33.73 -12.12 0.79
N ARG A 477 32.94 -12.36 -0.27
CA ARG A 477 33.36 -13.02 -1.52
C ARG A 477 33.75 -12.01 -2.63
N GLY A 478 33.71 -10.71 -2.35
CA GLY A 478 33.97 -9.67 -3.35
C GLY A 478 32.84 -9.51 -4.38
N ILE A 479 31.62 -9.94 -4.02
CA ILE A 479 30.44 -9.87 -4.88
C ILE A 479 29.62 -8.64 -4.49
N ALA A 480 29.43 -7.71 -5.43
CA ALA A 480 28.58 -6.54 -5.23
C ALA A 480 27.08 -6.90 -5.30
N ILE A 481 26.26 -6.21 -4.51
CA ILE A 481 24.79 -6.33 -4.56
C ILE A 481 24.18 -5.07 -5.17
N ILE A 482 23.52 -5.25 -6.31
CA ILE A 482 22.78 -4.22 -7.03
C ILE A 482 21.29 -4.51 -6.82
N LEU A 483 20.52 -3.51 -6.37
CA LEU A 483 19.07 -3.63 -6.29
C LEU A 483 18.40 -3.07 -7.52
N ASP A 484 17.35 -3.76 -7.94
CA ASP A 484 16.44 -3.23 -8.91
C ASP A 484 15.37 -2.34 -8.26
N VAL A 485 15.25 -1.10 -8.73
CA VAL A 485 14.48 -0.02 -8.13
C VAL A 485 13.41 0.47 -9.10
N VAL A 486 12.15 0.28 -8.70
CA VAL A 486 10.97 0.63 -9.47
C VAL A 486 10.40 1.94 -8.94
N MET A 487 10.81 3.05 -9.55
CA MET A 487 10.34 4.39 -9.17
C MET A 487 9.60 5.11 -10.30
N ASN A 488 9.30 4.44 -11.41
CA ASN A 488 8.51 5.01 -12.49
C ASN A 488 6.99 5.00 -12.18
N HIS A 489 6.54 4.09 -11.32
CA HIS A 489 5.15 4.03 -10.85
C HIS A 489 5.06 3.44 -9.44
N ALA A 490 3.88 3.48 -8.82
CA ALA A 490 3.53 2.69 -7.62
C ALA A 490 2.08 2.22 -7.64
N THR A 491 1.74 1.22 -6.83
CA THR A 491 0.37 0.69 -6.72
C THR A 491 -0.55 1.65 -5.96
N GLY A 492 -1.85 1.34 -5.97
CA GLY A 492 -2.85 2.10 -5.21
C GLY A 492 -2.73 1.91 -3.70
N GLN A 493 -1.96 0.91 -3.22
CA GLN A 493 -1.71 0.70 -1.80
C GLN A 493 -0.60 1.59 -1.25
N ASN A 494 0.22 2.19 -2.11
CA ASN A 494 1.30 3.07 -1.68
C ASN A 494 0.76 4.26 -0.87
N SER A 495 1.36 4.50 0.29
CA SER A 495 0.88 5.53 1.22
C SER A 495 0.95 6.94 0.65
N LEU A 496 1.90 7.26 -0.24
CA LEU A 496 1.94 8.55 -0.95
C LEU A 496 0.78 8.71 -1.93
N TYR A 497 0.29 7.60 -2.51
CA TYR A 497 -0.88 7.61 -3.39
C TYR A 497 -2.14 7.83 -2.56
N ARG A 498 -2.32 7.01 -1.52
CA ARG A 498 -3.50 6.99 -0.65
C ARG A 498 -3.69 8.26 0.17
N MET A 499 -2.59 8.94 0.51
CA MET A 499 -2.61 10.15 1.32
C MET A 499 -3.49 11.25 0.72
N TYR A 500 -3.74 11.27 -0.59
CA TYR A 500 -4.48 12.34 -1.27
C TYR A 500 -5.69 11.81 -2.04
N GLU A 501 -6.70 12.66 -2.19
CA GLU A 501 -7.85 12.37 -3.05
C GLU A 501 -7.41 12.24 -4.52
N VAL A 502 -8.06 11.33 -5.24
CA VAL A 502 -7.82 11.12 -6.68
C VAL A 502 -7.97 12.45 -7.43
N GLY A 503 -6.98 12.79 -8.25
CA GLY A 503 -6.96 14.04 -9.00
C GLY A 503 -6.24 15.21 -8.31
N SER A 504 -6.00 15.13 -7.00
CA SER A 504 -5.34 16.17 -6.20
C SER A 504 -3.92 15.81 -5.74
N ASN A 505 -3.50 14.57 -6.01
CA ASN A 505 -2.24 14.03 -5.52
C ASN A 505 -1.03 14.74 -6.20
N PRO A 506 -0.11 15.35 -5.44
CA PRO A 506 1.05 16.02 -6.03
C PRO A 506 2.17 15.05 -6.46
N TYR A 507 2.21 13.84 -5.88
CA TYR A 507 3.24 12.83 -6.17
C TYR A 507 2.98 12.06 -7.46
N PHE A 508 1.71 11.94 -7.88
CA PHE A 508 1.31 11.11 -9.02
C PHE A 508 0.58 11.93 -10.07
N ASN A 509 0.85 11.63 -11.33
CA ASN A 509 0.14 12.24 -12.44
C ASN A 509 -1.28 11.68 -12.54
N THR A 510 -2.25 12.55 -12.81
CA THR A 510 -3.63 12.15 -13.10
C THR A 510 -3.76 11.42 -14.44
N GLU A 511 -2.87 11.74 -15.37
CA GLU A 511 -2.70 11.07 -16.65
C GLU A 511 -1.21 10.83 -16.87
N ALA A 512 -0.85 9.58 -17.12
CA ALA A 512 0.54 9.16 -17.27
C ALA A 512 1.29 9.98 -18.34
N LYS A 513 2.56 10.24 -18.09
CA LYS A 513 3.42 11.03 -18.99
C LYS A 513 4.34 10.18 -19.85
N HIS A 514 4.01 8.89 -20.00
CA HIS A 514 4.68 7.94 -20.88
C HIS A 514 3.74 6.77 -21.25
N GLU A 515 4.06 6.03 -22.31
CA GLU A 515 3.19 4.96 -22.82
C GLU A 515 3.19 3.67 -21.99
N PHE A 516 4.32 3.36 -21.34
CA PHE A 516 4.53 2.08 -20.66
C PHE A 516 3.98 2.01 -19.22
N ASN A 517 3.09 2.93 -18.82
CA ASN A 517 2.59 2.99 -17.45
C ASN A 517 1.57 1.87 -17.18
N VAL A 518 1.76 1.14 -16.08
CA VAL A 518 0.91 0.01 -15.66
C VAL A 518 0.17 0.24 -14.34
N PHE A 519 0.60 1.22 -13.53
CA PHE A 519 -0.06 1.60 -12.27
C PHE A 519 -0.23 3.13 -12.18
N ASN A 520 0.21 3.76 -11.09
CA ASN A 520 0.15 5.20 -10.91
C ASN A 520 1.51 5.83 -11.22
N ASP A 521 1.56 6.62 -12.30
CA ASP A 521 2.75 7.29 -12.79
C ASP A 521 3.24 8.39 -11.82
N PHE A 522 4.51 8.34 -11.42
CA PHE A 522 5.08 9.35 -10.54
C PHE A 522 5.29 10.68 -11.28
N ASN A 523 4.84 11.77 -10.65
CA ASN A 523 5.24 13.11 -11.01
C ASN A 523 6.63 13.41 -10.43
N HIS A 524 7.68 13.13 -11.18
CA HIS A 524 9.04 13.40 -10.72
C HIS A 524 9.47 14.87 -10.77
N GLN A 525 8.66 15.78 -11.34
CA GLN A 525 8.94 17.22 -11.26
C GLN A 525 8.48 17.82 -9.93
N TYR A 526 7.62 17.12 -9.19
CA TYR A 526 7.27 17.50 -7.83
C TYR A 526 8.48 17.34 -6.88
N SER A 527 8.77 18.38 -6.10
CA SER A 527 9.88 18.42 -5.15
C SER A 527 9.75 17.33 -4.07
N GLY A 528 8.53 17.00 -3.64
CA GLY A 528 8.26 15.91 -2.70
C GLY A 528 8.64 14.54 -3.26
N THR A 529 8.36 14.26 -4.54
CA THR A 529 8.78 13.01 -5.19
C THR A 529 10.30 12.90 -5.29
N GLN A 530 10.98 14.00 -5.60
CA GLN A 530 12.45 14.04 -5.64
C GLN A 530 13.06 13.88 -4.24
N TYR A 531 12.39 14.42 -3.22
CA TYR A 531 12.77 14.28 -1.83
C TYR A 531 12.60 12.83 -1.34
N TYR A 532 11.45 12.22 -1.63
CA TYR A 532 11.19 10.81 -1.32
C TYR A 532 12.20 9.88 -2.00
N ASN A 533 12.49 10.09 -3.29
CA ASN A 533 13.55 9.35 -4.00
C ASN A 533 14.90 9.48 -3.30
N LYS A 534 15.26 10.68 -2.84
CA LYS A 534 16.50 10.88 -2.10
C LYS A 534 16.52 10.07 -0.79
N LYS A 535 15.41 10.04 -0.05
CA LYS A 535 15.28 9.24 1.18
C LYS A 535 15.36 7.74 0.94
N MET A 536 14.73 7.23 -0.13
CA MET A 536 14.87 5.84 -0.54
C MET A 536 16.33 5.49 -0.89
N ILE A 537 17.02 6.35 -1.65
CA ILE A 537 18.44 6.16 -1.99
C ILE A 537 19.30 6.09 -0.72
N GLU A 538 19.14 7.05 0.20
CA GLU A 538 19.89 7.11 1.45
C GLU A 538 19.61 5.88 2.33
N HIS A 539 18.36 5.41 2.37
CA HIS A 539 17.96 4.25 3.16
C HIS A 539 18.70 2.97 2.73
N TRP A 540 18.58 2.57 1.46
CA TRP A 540 19.20 1.33 0.99
C TRP A 540 20.74 1.36 1.03
N ILE A 541 21.35 2.53 0.80
CA ILE A 541 22.81 2.68 0.91
C ILE A 541 23.26 2.54 2.36
N ASN A 542 22.62 3.25 3.30
CA ASN A 542 23.11 3.35 4.68
C ASN A 542 22.66 2.18 5.57
N GLU A 543 21.46 1.65 5.37
CA GLU A 543 20.88 0.60 6.23
C GLU A 543 21.33 -0.81 5.81
N TYR A 544 21.58 -1.00 4.51
CA TYR A 544 21.86 -2.31 3.91
C TYR A 544 23.20 -2.41 3.17
N ASN A 545 24.01 -1.34 3.10
CA ASN A 545 25.28 -1.33 2.35
C ASN A 545 25.14 -1.76 0.88
N ILE A 546 24.05 -1.39 0.22
CA ILE A 546 23.86 -1.69 -1.21
C ILE A 546 24.95 -1.03 -2.06
N ASP A 547 25.38 -1.69 -3.14
CA ASP A 547 26.47 -1.24 -4.00
C ASP A 547 26.01 -0.47 -5.24
N GLY A 548 24.76 -0.69 -5.65
CA GLY A 548 24.23 -0.11 -6.86
C GLY A 548 22.72 -0.20 -7.00
N PHE A 549 22.18 0.63 -7.89
CA PHE A 549 20.80 0.49 -8.35
C PHE A 549 20.73 0.31 -9.86
N ARG A 550 19.91 -0.66 -10.30
CA ARG A 550 19.22 -0.58 -11.59
C ARG A 550 17.94 0.21 -11.38
N TRP A 551 17.80 1.31 -12.12
CA TRP A 551 16.54 2.03 -12.20
C TRP A 551 15.71 1.42 -13.32
N ASP A 552 14.59 0.80 -12.94
CA ASP A 552 13.65 0.18 -13.86
C ASP A 552 12.93 1.21 -14.71
N LEU A 553 12.76 0.89 -16.01
CA LEU A 553 11.96 1.63 -16.97
C LEU A 553 12.20 3.15 -16.89
N THR A 554 13.46 3.58 -16.97
CA THR A 554 13.81 5.00 -16.82
C THR A 554 13.12 5.91 -17.83
N LYS A 555 12.60 5.36 -18.93
CA LYS A 555 11.74 6.09 -19.86
C LYS A 555 10.51 6.72 -19.19
N GLY A 556 9.98 6.12 -18.12
CA GLY A 556 8.84 6.64 -17.36
C GLY A 556 9.12 7.93 -16.58
N PHE A 557 10.39 8.34 -16.44
CA PHE A 557 10.76 9.51 -15.63
C PHE A 557 10.53 10.85 -16.34
N THR A 558 10.02 10.84 -17.59
CA THR A 558 9.67 12.07 -18.31
C THR A 558 8.29 12.57 -17.88
N GLN A 559 8.08 13.88 -17.95
CA GLN A 559 6.80 14.54 -17.72
C GLN A 559 6.25 15.22 -18.99
N ASN A 560 6.85 14.93 -20.15
CA ASN A 560 6.60 15.63 -21.41
C ASN A 560 5.81 14.84 -22.46
N CYS A 561 5.56 13.54 -22.23
CA CYS A 561 4.85 12.69 -23.20
C CYS A 561 3.41 12.39 -22.76
N SER A 562 2.68 11.67 -23.61
CA SER A 562 1.31 11.21 -23.34
C SER A 562 1.24 9.68 -23.20
N PRO A 563 0.16 9.13 -22.61
CA PRO A 563 0.00 7.69 -22.42
C PRO A 563 -0.05 6.86 -23.70
N ALA A 564 -0.30 7.48 -24.85
CA ALA A 564 -0.34 6.79 -26.15
C ALA A 564 0.86 7.18 -27.05
N GLY A 565 1.88 7.82 -26.46
CA GLY A 565 2.94 8.50 -27.19
C GLY A 565 4.24 7.71 -27.27
N ASN A 566 4.27 6.49 -27.84
CA ASN A 566 5.51 5.71 -27.97
C ASN A 566 6.66 6.51 -28.57
N GLY A 567 6.38 7.16 -29.70
CA GLY A 567 7.38 7.95 -30.42
C GLY A 567 7.99 9.06 -29.56
N CYS A 568 7.19 9.67 -28.68
CA CYS A 568 7.68 10.66 -27.71
C CYS A 568 8.50 9.98 -26.61
N THR A 569 7.92 8.95 -25.97
CA THR A 569 8.52 8.23 -24.84
C THR A 569 9.89 7.64 -25.17
N SER A 570 10.00 7.07 -26.38
CA SER A 570 11.20 6.42 -26.92
C SER A 570 12.17 7.38 -27.64
N SER A 571 11.83 8.67 -27.71
CA SER A 571 12.73 9.72 -28.22
C SER A 571 13.44 10.44 -27.07
N TYR A 572 14.46 11.24 -27.43
CA TYR A 572 15.22 12.05 -26.50
C TYR A 572 14.33 13.00 -25.68
N GLN A 573 14.40 12.91 -24.34
CA GLN A 573 13.67 13.80 -23.44
C GLN A 573 14.63 14.52 -22.47
N GLN A 574 14.74 15.85 -22.62
CA GLN A 574 15.69 16.64 -21.84
C GLN A 574 15.37 16.67 -20.33
N ASP A 575 14.09 16.75 -19.98
CA ASP A 575 13.62 16.77 -18.59
C ASP A 575 14.02 15.49 -17.84
N ARG A 576 13.86 14.34 -18.49
CA ARG A 576 14.28 13.04 -17.98
C ARG A 576 15.80 12.94 -17.87
N VAL A 577 16.54 13.44 -18.87
CA VAL A 577 18.01 13.49 -18.81
C VAL A 577 18.51 14.25 -17.59
N ASP A 578 17.98 15.45 -17.36
CA ASP A 578 18.40 16.31 -16.26
C ASP A 578 18.01 15.73 -14.90
N LEU A 579 16.80 15.18 -14.79
CA LEU A 579 16.30 14.53 -13.59
C LEU A 579 17.14 13.29 -13.21
N LEU A 580 17.42 12.41 -14.16
CA LEU A 580 18.17 11.18 -13.87
C LEU A 580 19.64 11.45 -13.55
N LYS A 581 20.25 12.50 -14.13
CA LYS A 581 21.57 12.99 -13.68
C LYS A 581 21.52 13.46 -12.23
N LYS A 582 20.46 14.16 -11.84
CA LYS A 582 20.27 14.61 -10.46
C LYS A 582 20.14 13.44 -9.49
N TYR A 583 19.41 12.38 -9.85
CA TYR A 583 19.31 11.18 -9.00
C TYR A 583 20.63 10.39 -8.95
N ALA A 584 21.42 10.37 -10.03
CA ALA A 584 22.79 9.83 -9.99
C ALA A 584 23.67 10.65 -9.04
N ASP A 585 23.56 11.98 -9.05
CA ASP A 585 24.30 12.85 -8.13
C ASP A 585 23.88 12.66 -6.66
N TYR A 586 22.61 12.32 -6.39
CA TYR A 586 22.17 11.93 -5.04
C TYR A 586 22.83 10.63 -4.57
N GLN A 587 22.87 9.61 -5.43
CA GLN A 587 23.56 8.34 -5.14
C GLN A 587 25.06 8.59 -4.86
N TRP A 588 25.75 9.34 -5.73
CA TRP A 588 27.18 9.65 -5.55
C TRP A 588 27.49 10.60 -4.39
N ALA A 589 26.50 11.31 -3.87
CA ALA A 589 26.65 12.10 -2.66
C ALA A 589 26.57 11.23 -1.39
N ALA A 590 25.80 10.14 -1.43
CA ALA A 590 25.69 9.16 -0.34
C ALA A 590 26.86 8.16 -0.34
N ASP A 591 27.19 7.58 -1.50
CA ASP A 591 28.37 6.74 -1.70
C ASP A 591 29.04 7.15 -3.02
N SER A 592 30.27 7.66 -2.94
CA SER A 592 30.99 8.14 -4.12
C SER A 592 31.21 7.07 -5.18
N ASP A 593 31.34 5.80 -4.82
CA ASP A 593 31.65 4.73 -5.76
C ASP A 593 30.43 3.89 -6.14
N PHE A 594 29.22 4.35 -5.78
CA PHE A 594 27.96 3.67 -6.06
C PHE A 594 27.74 3.44 -7.56
N TYR A 595 27.27 2.24 -7.91
CA TYR A 595 26.88 1.93 -9.28
C TYR A 595 25.50 2.50 -9.60
N VAL A 596 25.43 3.29 -10.67
CA VAL A 596 24.16 3.77 -11.21
C VAL A 596 23.93 3.10 -12.54
N ILE A 597 22.84 2.36 -12.66
CA ILE A 597 22.48 1.57 -13.85
C ILE A 597 21.08 1.98 -14.31
N PHE A 598 20.89 2.27 -15.59
CA PHE A 598 19.56 2.53 -16.14
C PHE A 598 19.14 1.45 -17.12
N GLU A 599 17.96 0.89 -16.89
CA GLU A 599 17.19 0.31 -17.97
C GLU A 599 16.53 1.44 -18.75
N HIS A 600 17.09 1.74 -19.92
CA HIS A 600 16.56 2.77 -20.80
C HIS A 600 16.14 2.20 -22.15
N LEU A 601 17.03 1.41 -22.79
CA LEU A 601 16.80 0.79 -24.10
C LEU A 601 16.30 1.82 -25.13
N GLY A 602 16.93 2.99 -25.13
CA GLY A 602 16.52 4.15 -25.91
C GLY A 602 17.46 4.41 -27.09
N THR A 603 17.53 5.68 -27.51
CA THR A 603 18.44 6.08 -28.58
C THR A 603 19.86 6.26 -28.04
N SER A 604 20.88 5.92 -28.82
CA SER A 604 22.29 6.11 -28.42
C SER A 604 22.61 7.57 -28.05
N ASN A 605 21.95 8.54 -28.70
CA ASN A 605 22.14 9.96 -28.43
C ASN A 605 21.70 10.37 -27.02
N GLU A 606 20.60 9.80 -26.54
CA GLU A 606 20.08 10.06 -25.20
C GLU A 606 20.91 9.32 -24.15
N GLU A 607 21.16 8.02 -24.35
CA GLU A 607 21.93 7.21 -23.41
C GLU A 607 23.35 7.74 -23.18
N LYS A 608 23.97 8.29 -24.24
CA LYS A 608 25.29 8.92 -24.16
C LYS A 608 25.33 10.12 -23.20
N GLN A 609 24.19 10.78 -22.94
CA GLN A 609 24.12 11.86 -21.95
C GLN A 609 24.44 11.38 -20.53
N TRP A 610 24.17 10.11 -20.24
CA TRP A 610 24.37 9.49 -18.93
C TRP A 610 25.64 8.66 -18.88
N ALA A 611 25.92 7.88 -19.92
CA ALA A 611 27.14 7.07 -20.01
C ALA A 611 28.40 7.93 -19.84
N ASP A 612 28.43 9.12 -20.46
CA ASP A 612 29.57 10.03 -20.42
C ASP A 612 29.46 11.07 -19.28
N TYR A 613 28.41 11.03 -18.44
CA TYR A 613 28.21 12.03 -17.39
C TYR A 613 29.27 11.91 -16.29
N ARG A 614 30.00 13.01 -16.04
CA ARG A 614 31.09 13.10 -15.04
C ARG A 614 32.17 12.03 -15.23
N ILE A 615 32.41 11.59 -16.47
CA ILE A 615 33.36 10.50 -16.76
C ILE A 615 34.79 10.79 -16.29
N ASN A 616 35.23 12.06 -16.35
CA ASN A 616 36.55 12.51 -15.88
C ASN A 616 36.74 12.38 -14.36
N GLU A 617 35.67 12.11 -13.61
CA GLU A 617 35.67 11.88 -12.17
C GLU A 617 35.57 10.38 -11.82
N GLY A 618 35.77 9.48 -12.81
CA GLY A 618 35.60 8.04 -12.64
C GLY A 618 34.13 7.59 -12.55
N LYS A 619 33.19 8.48 -12.88
CA LYS A 619 31.75 8.21 -12.91
C LYS A 619 31.34 7.59 -14.26
N GLY A 620 30.19 8.00 -14.79
CA GLY A 620 29.52 7.38 -15.92
C GLY A 620 28.49 6.36 -15.43
N ILE A 621 27.25 6.55 -15.89
CA ILE A 621 26.13 5.67 -15.59
C ILE A 621 26.21 4.47 -16.54
N MET A 622 25.94 3.27 -16.05
CA MET A 622 25.89 2.07 -16.88
C MET A 622 24.49 1.88 -17.48
N LEU A 623 24.41 1.38 -18.71
CA LEU A 623 23.16 1.23 -19.44
C LEU A 623 22.95 -0.22 -19.83
N TRP A 624 21.70 -0.67 -19.79
CA TRP A 624 21.32 -1.97 -20.32
C TRP A 624 21.53 -2.07 -21.85
N GLY A 625 22.15 -3.17 -22.25
CA GLY A 625 22.61 -3.47 -23.60
C GLY A 625 21.97 -4.72 -24.18
N LYS A 626 20.66 -4.66 -24.49
CA LYS A 626 19.91 -5.78 -25.08
C LYS A 626 20.55 -6.32 -26.36
N MET A 627 20.96 -7.59 -26.35
CA MET A 627 21.50 -8.29 -27.52
C MET A 627 20.78 -9.62 -27.80
N ASN A 628 19.55 -9.79 -27.27
CA ASN A 628 18.79 -11.04 -27.40
C ASN A 628 18.56 -11.50 -28.83
N GLN A 629 18.12 -10.63 -29.73
CA GLN A 629 17.88 -11.04 -31.13
C GLN A 629 19.18 -11.48 -31.83
N PRO A 630 20.29 -10.70 -31.82
CA PRO A 630 21.54 -11.15 -32.44
C PRO A 630 22.09 -12.47 -31.89
N TYR A 631 22.04 -12.68 -30.57
CA TYR A 631 22.52 -13.93 -29.97
C TYR A 631 21.58 -15.10 -30.28
N ASN A 632 20.27 -14.89 -30.36
CA ASN A 632 19.32 -15.91 -30.82
C ASN A 632 19.62 -16.34 -32.26
N GLU A 633 19.78 -15.40 -33.18
CA GLU A 633 20.11 -15.71 -34.57
C GLU A 633 21.45 -16.46 -34.68
N ALA A 634 22.47 -15.98 -33.95
CA ALA A 634 23.77 -16.63 -33.88
C ALA A 634 23.66 -18.06 -33.36
N THR A 635 23.00 -18.29 -32.22
CA THR A 635 22.91 -19.62 -31.60
C THR A 635 22.05 -20.58 -32.42
N MET A 636 20.96 -20.11 -33.03
CA MET A 636 20.13 -20.89 -33.96
C MET A 636 20.83 -21.22 -35.27
N GLY A 637 21.98 -20.61 -35.58
CA GLY A 637 22.77 -20.91 -36.78
C GLY A 637 22.35 -20.12 -38.02
N TYR A 638 21.83 -18.90 -37.83
CA TYR A 638 21.47 -17.95 -38.88
C TYR A 638 22.43 -16.75 -38.87
N THR A 639 22.96 -16.38 -40.04
CA THR A 639 24.01 -15.36 -40.11
C THR A 639 23.50 -13.94 -40.35
N SER A 640 22.35 -13.79 -41.02
CA SER A 640 21.87 -12.49 -41.55
C SER A 640 21.66 -11.42 -40.48
N ASN A 641 21.30 -11.82 -39.25
CA ASN A 641 20.98 -10.91 -38.15
C ASN A 641 21.83 -11.18 -36.89
N SER A 642 22.99 -11.84 -37.05
CA SER A 642 23.86 -12.29 -35.95
C SER A 642 25.03 -11.35 -35.62
N ASN A 643 24.91 -10.06 -35.94
CA ASN A 643 25.98 -9.10 -35.66
C ASN A 643 26.06 -8.79 -34.15
N LEU A 644 27.14 -9.25 -33.50
CA LEU A 644 27.34 -9.10 -32.07
C LEU A 644 28.01 -7.78 -31.66
N TYR A 645 28.40 -6.91 -32.60
CA TYR A 645 29.08 -5.63 -32.30
C TYR A 645 28.28 -4.72 -31.36
N GLY A 646 26.94 -4.81 -31.40
CA GLY A 646 26.05 -4.01 -30.54
C GLY A 646 26.21 -4.24 -29.02
N VAL A 647 26.94 -5.27 -28.60
CA VAL A 647 27.22 -5.56 -27.19
C VAL A 647 28.32 -4.67 -26.61
N LEU A 648 29.08 -3.98 -27.46
CA LEU A 648 30.19 -3.12 -27.06
C LEU A 648 29.75 -1.66 -26.92
N SER A 649 30.26 -0.96 -25.92
CA SER A 649 29.98 0.48 -25.68
C SER A 649 30.30 1.37 -26.89
N GLU A 650 31.34 1.03 -27.65
CA GLU A 650 31.72 1.71 -28.90
C GLU A 650 30.59 1.73 -29.94
N SER A 651 29.72 0.71 -29.95
CA SER A 651 28.57 0.66 -30.86
C SER A 651 27.54 1.76 -30.61
N ARG A 652 27.53 2.34 -29.41
CA ARG A 652 26.68 3.47 -29.00
C ARG A 652 27.46 4.78 -28.86
N GLY A 653 28.77 4.76 -29.13
CA GLY A 653 29.64 5.93 -29.07
C GLY A 653 29.93 6.44 -27.65
N PHE A 654 29.84 5.57 -26.64
CA PHE A 654 30.21 5.92 -25.26
C PHE A 654 31.74 6.03 -25.13
N GLN A 655 32.21 6.85 -24.17
CA GLN A 655 33.64 7.10 -23.97
C GLN A 655 34.38 5.98 -23.22
N GLU A 656 33.68 5.26 -22.35
CA GLU A 656 34.20 4.16 -21.53
C GLU A 656 33.23 2.97 -21.58
N GLU A 657 33.64 1.82 -21.04
CA GLU A 657 32.80 0.62 -20.97
C GLU A 657 31.65 0.80 -19.96
N ARG A 658 30.55 1.38 -20.43
CA ARG A 658 29.33 1.66 -19.66
C ARG A 658 28.08 0.99 -20.24
N LEU A 659 28.26 -0.04 -21.06
CA LEU A 659 27.17 -0.82 -21.62
C LEU A 659 27.16 -2.23 -21.03
N ILE A 660 26.15 -2.55 -20.23
CA ILE A 660 25.92 -3.88 -19.67
C ILE A 660 25.25 -4.72 -20.75
N GLY A 661 26.07 -5.40 -21.55
CA GLY A 661 25.56 -6.31 -22.57
C GLY A 661 24.88 -7.52 -21.93
N TYR A 662 23.81 -8.04 -22.56
CA TYR A 662 23.18 -9.31 -22.17
C TYR A 662 22.60 -10.07 -23.36
N MET A 663 22.68 -11.40 -23.30
CA MET A 663 22.10 -12.30 -24.31
C MET A 663 20.60 -12.52 -24.09
N GLU A 664 20.16 -12.52 -22.84
CA GLU A 664 18.77 -12.65 -22.41
C GLU A 664 18.67 -12.10 -20.99
N SER A 665 17.50 -11.60 -20.66
CA SER A 665 17.09 -11.13 -19.34
C SER A 665 15.76 -11.80 -18.97
N HIS A 666 15.19 -11.42 -17.82
CA HIS A 666 13.85 -11.85 -17.43
C HIS A 666 12.73 -11.47 -18.43
N ASP A 667 12.94 -10.46 -19.29
CA ASP A 667 11.94 -9.95 -20.24
C ASP A 667 11.81 -10.77 -21.54
N GLU A 668 12.83 -11.54 -21.90
CA GLU A 668 12.87 -12.20 -23.20
C GLU A 668 12.73 -13.72 -23.13
N GLN A 669 12.29 -14.30 -24.26
CA GLN A 669 12.31 -15.74 -24.43
C GLN A 669 13.74 -16.28 -24.45
N TRP A 670 13.96 -17.37 -23.71
CA TRP A 670 15.26 -18.05 -23.59
C TRP A 670 15.83 -18.50 -24.95
N LEU A 671 17.15 -18.34 -25.14
CA LEU A 671 17.87 -18.78 -26.33
C LEU A 671 17.76 -20.30 -26.53
N MET A 672 17.70 -21.08 -25.43
CA MET A 672 17.54 -22.53 -25.50
C MET A 672 16.22 -22.96 -26.12
N PHE A 673 15.11 -22.33 -25.71
CA PHE A 673 13.81 -22.52 -26.35
C PHE A 673 13.88 -22.26 -27.86
N LYS A 674 14.53 -21.16 -28.26
CA LYS A 674 14.66 -20.76 -29.66
C LYS A 674 15.52 -21.75 -30.46
N ASN A 675 16.63 -22.22 -29.89
CA ASN A 675 17.49 -23.24 -30.51
C ASN A 675 16.73 -24.54 -30.78
N ILE A 676 15.97 -25.04 -29.81
CA ILE A 676 15.23 -26.30 -29.95
C ILE A 676 14.04 -26.16 -30.90
N SER A 677 13.32 -25.05 -30.83
CA SER A 677 12.13 -24.83 -31.64
C SER A 677 12.46 -24.48 -33.10
N PHE A 678 13.48 -23.65 -33.30
CA PHE A 678 13.71 -22.96 -34.57
C PHE A 678 15.14 -23.09 -35.11
N GLY A 679 16.04 -23.78 -34.39
CA GLY A 679 17.42 -23.97 -34.81
C GLY A 679 17.57 -24.55 -36.22
N ASN A 680 18.62 -24.10 -36.91
CA ASN A 680 18.99 -24.58 -38.23
C ASN A 680 19.47 -26.04 -38.19
N SER A 681 19.29 -26.74 -39.29
CA SER A 681 19.74 -28.12 -39.45
C SER A 681 20.34 -28.32 -40.84
N SER A 682 21.53 -28.92 -40.90
CA SER A 682 22.23 -29.20 -42.15
C SER A 682 23.02 -30.50 -42.04
N GLY A 683 22.67 -31.48 -42.89
CA GLY A 683 23.26 -32.83 -42.82
C GLY A 683 23.06 -33.45 -41.43
N ASP A 684 24.14 -33.93 -40.84
CA ASP A 684 24.15 -34.58 -39.52
C ASP A 684 24.20 -33.58 -38.35
N TYR A 685 24.19 -32.27 -38.63
CA TYR A 685 24.21 -31.22 -37.60
C TYR A 685 22.83 -30.59 -37.46
N ASN A 686 22.16 -30.88 -36.34
CA ASN A 686 20.83 -30.34 -36.04
C ASN A 686 20.86 -29.59 -34.70
N ILE A 687 20.66 -28.28 -34.73
CA ILE A 687 20.66 -27.43 -33.52
C ILE A 687 19.42 -27.72 -32.65
N ARG A 688 18.38 -28.33 -33.22
CA ARG A 688 17.18 -28.69 -32.46
C ARG A 688 17.39 -29.88 -31.51
N GLU A 689 18.50 -30.60 -31.66
CA GLU A 689 18.91 -31.63 -30.71
C GLU A 689 19.53 -31.00 -29.46
N LEU A 690 19.08 -31.41 -28.27
CA LEU A 690 19.46 -30.82 -26.99
C LEU A 690 20.97 -30.66 -26.81
N ASN A 691 21.75 -31.70 -27.08
CA ASN A 691 23.21 -31.66 -26.92
C ASN A 691 23.88 -30.66 -27.89
N THR A 692 23.34 -30.52 -29.09
CA THR A 692 23.82 -29.53 -30.07
C THR A 692 23.45 -28.12 -29.63
N ALA A 693 22.20 -27.90 -29.18
CA ALA A 693 21.74 -26.61 -28.65
C ALA A 693 22.59 -26.14 -27.46
N LEU A 694 22.84 -27.03 -26.48
CA LEU A 694 23.73 -26.76 -25.35
C LEU A 694 25.16 -26.45 -25.80
N GLY A 695 25.64 -27.11 -26.86
CA GLY A 695 26.91 -26.77 -27.50
C GLY A 695 26.93 -25.35 -28.08
N ARG A 696 25.80 -24.88 -28.64
CA ARG A 696 25.65 -23.49 -29.14
C ARG A 696 25.63 -22.47 -28.00
N GLN A 697 24.99 -22.78 -26.87
CA GLN A 697 25.01 -21.92 -25.68
C GLN A 697 26.42 -21.72 -25.14
N LYS A 698 27.17 -22.83 -24.99
CA LYS A 698 28.57 -22.78 -24.56
C LYS A 698 29.42 -21.91 -25.48
N LEU A 699 29.21 -22.02 -26.80
CA LEU A 699 29.90 -21.20 -27.78
C LEU A 699 29.53 -19.72 -27.63
N ALA A 700 28.23 -19.39 -27.46
CA ALA A 700 27.78 -18.02 -27.24
C ALA A 700 28.41 -17.40 -26.00
N GLY A 701 28.42 -18.12 -24.86
CA GLY A 701 29.09 -17.68 -23.64
C GLY A 701 30.58 -17.42 -23.82
N ALA A 702 31.29 -18.31 -24.55
CA ALA A 702 32.72 -18.15 -24.83
C ALA A 702 33.04 -16.87 -25.62
N PHE A 703 32.15 -16.43 -26.53
CA PHE A 703 32.28 -15.13 -27.18
C PHE A 703 31.85 -14.00 -26.26
N PHE A 704 30.67 -14.09 -25.66
CA PHE A 704 30.04 -13.01 -24.92
C PHE A 704 30.86 -12.53 -23.72
N PHE A 705 31.35 -13.44 -22.87
CA PHE A 705 32.09 -13.09 -21.65
C PHE A 705 33.55 -12.70 -21.90
N THR A 706 34.07 -12.89 -23.12
CA THR A 706 35.45 -12.49 -23.48
C THR A 706 35.50 -11.13 -24.17
N LEU A 707 34.33 -10.52 -24.43
CA LEU A 707 34.22 -9.18 -25.00
C LEU A 707 34.32 -8.11 -23.90
N PRO A 708 35.00 -6.97 -24.14
CA PRO A 708 35.19 -5.91 -23.15
C PRO A 708 33.90 -5.35 -22.54
N GLY A 709 34.04 -4.83 -21.32
CA GLY A 709 32.98 -4.14 -20.59
C GLY A 709 32.07 -5.05 -19.78
N PRO A 710 31.12 -4.48 -19.02
CA PRO A 710 30.27 -5.25 -18.14
C PRO A 710 29.34 -6.19 -18.91
N LYS A 711 29.03 -7.33 -18.31
CA LYS A 711 28.16 -8.37 -18.86
C LYS A 711 27.15 -8.80 -17.81
N MET A 712 25.94 -9.14 -18.26
CA MET A 712 24.90 -9.69 -17.42
C MET A 712 24.42 -11.02 -17.97
N ILE A 713 24.15 -11.96 -17.07
CA ILE A 713 23.49 -13.23 -17.33
C ILE A 713 22.24 -13.35 -16.44
N TRP A 714 21.12 -13.75 -17.05
CA TRP A 714 19.91 -14.10 -16.32
C TRP A 714 20.06 -15.47 -15.65
N GLN A 715 19.48 -15.62 -14.46
CA GLN A 715 19.56 -16.86 -13.70
C GLN A 715 19.22 -18.10 -14.55
N PHE A 716 20.02 -19.14 -14.37
CA PHE A 716 19.95 -20.41 -15.08
C PHE A 716 20.32 -20.37 -16.58
N GLY A 717 20.68 -19.21 -17.14
CA GLY A 717 21.21 -19.12 -18.50
C GLY A 717 22.51 -19.94 -18.67
N GLU A 718 23.31 -20.04 -17.61
CA GLU A 718 24.59 -20.78 -17.58
C GLU A 718 24.41 -22.30 -17.68
N VAL A 719 23.24 -22.82 -17.30
CA VAL A 719 22.88 -24.24 -17.43
C VAL A 719 21.99 -24.51 -18.64
N GLY A 720 21.65 -23.48 -19.41
CA GLY A 720 20.79 -23.59 -20.59
C GLY A 720 19.36 -24.00 -20.24
N TYR A 721 18.74 -23.33 -19.27
CA TYR A 721 17.35 -23.55 -18.85
C TYR A 721 16.31 -23.11 -19.91
N GLY A 722 15.04 -23.49 -19.70
CA GLY A 722 13.89 -22.99 -20.46
C GLY A 722 13.61 -23.71 -21.78
N TYR A 723 13.91 -25.01 -21.89
CA TYR A 723 13.67 -25.84 -23.09
C TYR A 723 12.49 -26.80 -23.00
#